data_AF-A0AAJ7UF89-F1
#
_entry.id   AF-A0AAJ7UF89-F1
#
_cell.length_a   1.000
_cell.length_b   1.000
_cell.length_c   1.000
_cell.angle_alpha   90.00
_cell.angle_beta   90.00
_cell.angle_gamma   90.00
#
_symmetry.space_group_name_H-M   'P 1'
#
loop_
_entity.id
_entity.type
_entity.pdbx_description
1 polymer ?
#
loop_
_entity_poly.entity_id
_entity_poly.type
_entity_poly.pdbx_seq_one_letter_code
_entity_poly.pdbx_strand_id
1 'polypeptide(L)'
;MGDVREGAPGADGAGGEPRATPSPRATTAAAKPRGKLLPLKVVFLDDSEKTFDLPRKANGQALLNATYSHLNLSESDYFSLEFVDRTGSLVWLDPLKTVVKQVKKPKNTAFKFAVKFFPPEPGQLHEELTKYLFTLQIRRDLLTEQLVCSDNAAAAIASYFLQAEVGDCDESVGRQHLEQNKFLPTQETLATRILQLHRDHSGQSPAEADSQLLEIARRLDTYGVRLHPAVDKEGSSINLAVTHSGVSVFQSATRINAFNWGKIRKLSFKRKRFLIKFHPDCEGKYRDTLEFIMKSRDASKLFWKNSVEYHAFFRLLEQPPLKPKPVLFSRGSSFRYSGRTQRQLEDTVRSSVSKGCVAFERRSSRPRASPRSPGLKAASQLTQTPSTQSGGTAARLGEEEEEEVLACASRAVVASEVEGARPDTSGGSTPHAQRAAGPSGEHQGLAQHAGAREVGVPQPAKAPVRSPGGGTFPPELSSPLLSPDSVTSKNEEDEDATRKRYPADKAYFVAKEVCTTERTHLKDLEVVTVWFRSFLGKDGLVMERVPSMLFANMDPLYEFHRGFLKEVEQRLTLWEGRSNAHLKGDHQRIGDIMLKNMNLLKQCMGQLRQHEAVLAELQVELATSEPLAESCRTFELQRVCYLPLAAFLLRPLQRPLHYRLVLERLCKHYSPAHPDFKDCRAALAEVNEVTNQLHASLIRLENLQKLSELQRDLVGLDNLASPDREFVREGCLNKLTRKGLQQRMFFLFSDLLIYTSRAPTSTNQFKVHGRLPLVAMKVRESEQEFGVPYCFTISTPHKSIVVAASSRVELDKWMEDIALAIELMKKSNTHPSSPLENGFSDKFNRSSDELSLEPESEEDLNPAPGSPDRQAAGHRANTTMQVCWHRNTSISMLDLNRAVENQLSGYLLRKFKNSSGWQKLWVVFTNFCLFFYKTHQDDFPLASLPLLGYSITVPTEADAIQKDYVFKLQFKSHIYFFRAESEYTFDRWMEVIRSATSSAGRTRLLSRKDSRPV
;
A
#
# COMPACT_ATOMS: atom_id res chain seq x y z
N MET A 1 6.31 65.24 24.51
CA MET A 1 5.16 65.20 25.44
C MET A 1 5.12 63.79 25.99
N GLY A 2 5.44 63.50 27.24
CA GLY A 2 5.42 64.33 28.44
C GLY A 2 4.84 63.44 29.54
N ASP A 3 5.60 62.53 30.16
CA ASP A 3 6.65 62.78 31.19
C ASP A 3 6.04 62.89 32.61
N VAL A 4 6.86 62.78 33.67
CA VAL A 4 6.53 62.67 35.12
C VAL A 4 6.12 61.25 35.57
N ARG A 5 6.68 60.61 36.62
CA ARG A 5 7.89 60.70 37.50
C ARG A 5 8.00 59.34 38.23
N GLU A 6 9.08 58.87 38.87
CA GLU A 6 10.51 59.25 39.04
C GLU A 6 11.36 57.96 38.73
N GLY A 7 12.56 57.58 39.18
CA GLY A 7 13.55 58.02 40.20
C GLY A 7 13.55 57.17 41.49
N ALA A 8 14.66 56.71 42.07
CA ALA A 8 16.08 56.68 41.63
C ALA A 8 16.83 55.47 42.33
N PRO A 9 18.17 55.42 42.55
CA PRO A 9 19.08 54.72 41.61
C PRO A 9 20.16 53.77 42.22
N GLY A 10 20.85 53.03 41.33
CA GLY A 10 22.24 52.53 41.49
C GLY A 10 22.46 51.23 42.29
N ALA A 11 23.67 50.64 42.32
CA ALA A 11 24.82 50.65 41.39
C ALA A 11 25.89 49.62 41.86
N ASP A 12 26.59 48.96 40.93
CA ASP A 12 27.88 48.24 41.10
C ASP A 12 28.00 47.11 42.16
N GLY A 13 28.98 46.19 42.13
CA GLY A 13 30.00 45.87 41.13
C GLY A 13 31.00 44.80 41.65
N ALA A 14 31.65 44.06 40.73
CA ALA A 14 32.61 42.96 41.01
C ALA A 14 32.05 41.74 41.79
N GLY A 15 32.64 40.54 41.77
CA GLY A 15 33.86 40.08 41.10
C GLY A 15 34.89 39.51 42.08
N GLY A 16 34.79 38.21 42.43
CA GLY A 16 35.67 37.57 43.42
C GLY A 16 35.44 36.06 43.58
N GLU A 17 36.35 35.27 43.03
CA GLU A 17 36.48 33.80 43.13
C GLU A 17 37.32 33.37 44.36
N PRO A 18 37.56 32.06 44.66
CA PRO A 18 36.85 30.83 44.26
C PRO A 18 36.70 29.76 45.40
N ARG A 19 36.14 28.58 45.02
CA ARG A 19 36.59 27.20 45.40
C ARG A 19 35.95 26.45 46.61
N ALA A 20 35.50 25.22 46.30
CA ALA A 20 35.31 24.01 47.14
C ALA A 20 34.18 23.93 48.21
N THR A 21 33.06 23.33 47.76
CA THR A 21 32.35 22.14 48.31
C THR A 21 32.99 21.37 49.50
N PRO A 22 32.22 20.65 50.36
CA PRO A 22 30.98 19.93 49.98
C PRO A 22 29.82 19.80 51.03
N SER A 23 28.72 19.17 50.55
CA SER A 23 27.70 18.39 51.27
C SER A 23 26.64 19.09 52.15
N PRO A 24 25.33 18.76 51.99
CA PRO A 24 24.24 19.29 52.80
C PRO A 24 23.87 18.39 54.00
N ARG A 25 23.26 18.97 55.04
CA ARG A 25 22.39 18.24 55.97
C ARG A 25 21.13 19.06 56.31
N ALA A 26 20.01 18.36 56.46
CA ALA A 26 18.68 18.94 56.44
C ALA A 26 18.35 19.90 57.60
N THR A 27 17.59 20.95 57.31
CA THR A 27 16.65 21.57 58.25
C THR A 27 15.23 21.46 57.71
N THR A 28 14.35 20.81 58.46
CA THR A 28 12.95 20.59 58.12
C THR A 28 12.09 21.80 58.49
N ALA A 29 11.47 22.45 57.51
CA ALA A 29 10.44 23.48 57.73
C ALA A 29 9.20 23.21 56.85
N ALA A 30 8.19 22.54 57.42
CA ALA A 30 7.06 22.00 56.66
C ALA A 30 5.94 23.02 56.38
N ALA A 31 6.11 23.86 55.35
CA ALA A 31 5.07 24.77 54.87
C ALA A 31 3.98 24.03 54.04
N LYS A 32 2.95 23.48 54.69
CA LYS A 32 1.82 22.83 54.00
C LYS A 32 0.84 23.86 53.39
N PRO A 33 0.64 23.90 52.05
CA PRO A 33 -0.55 24.51 51.48
C PRO A 33 -1.76 23.61 51.78
N ARG A 34 -2.51 23.90 52.85
CA ARG A 34 -3.73 23.16 53.28
C ARG A 34 -4.93 23.38 52.33
N GLY A 35 -4.76 23.05 51.05
CA GLY A 35 -5.89 22.87 50.14
C GLY A 35 -6.71 21.63 50.55
N LYS A 36 -8.03 21.77 50.71
CA LYS A 36 -8.91 20.61 50.93
C LYS A 36 -8.85 19.70 49.70
N LEU A 37 -8.27 18.51 49.87
CA LEU A 37 -8.23 17.46 48.85
C LEU A 37 -9.65 16.93 48.59
N LEU A 38 -9.83 16.39 47.39
CA LEU A 38 -11.06 15.85 46.87
C LEU A 38 -10.78 14.40 46.43
N PRO A 39 -11.20 13.40 47.22
CA PRO A 39 -11.17 12.00 46.77
C PRO A 39 -12.12 11.84 45.58
N LEU A 40 -11.60 11.25 44.51
CA LEU A 40 -12.30 10.95 43.27
C LEU A 40 -12.11 9.46 42.97
N LYS A 41 -13.21 8.72 42.89
CA LYS A 41 -13.22 7.25 42.73
C LYS A 41 -13.24 6.88 41.25
N VAL A 42 -12.18 6.24 40.78
CA VAL A 42 -12.10 5.62 39.45
C VAL A 42 -12.38 4.13 39.57
N VAL A 43 -13.11 3.59 38.59
CA VAL A 43 -13.35 2.15 38.39
C VAL A 43 -12.73 1.76 37.05
N PHE A 44 -11.86 0.76 37.03
CA PHE A 44 -11.08 0.34 35.87
C PHE A 44 -11.83 -0.64 34.96
N LEU A 45 -11.14 -1.22 33.98
CA LEU A 45 -11.71 -2.19 33.03
C LEU A 45 -11.73 -3.63 33.58
N ASP A 46 -10.91 -3.93 34.58
CA ASP A 46 -10.90 -5.14 35.40
C ASP A 46 -11.86 -5.03 36.62
N ASP A 47 -12.77 -4.05 36.59
CA ASP A 47 -13.64 -3.61 37.69
C ASP A 47 -12.92 -3.26 39.02
N SER A 48 -11.59 -3.13 39.01
CA SER A 48 -10.84 -2.67 40.18
C SER A 48 -11.09 -1.18 40.47
N GLU A 49 -10.96 -0.78 41.74
CA GLU A 49 -11.33 0.57 42.18
C GLU A 49 -10.14 1.30 42.82
N LYS A 50 -9.90 2.54 42.39
CA LYS A 50 -8.89 3.43 42.98
C LYS A 50 -9.48 4.80 43.30
N THR A 51 -9.24 5.26 44.52
CA THR A 51 -9.49 6.66 44.89
C THR A 51 -8.22 7.49 44.68
N PHE A 52 -8.35 8.61 43.98
CA PHE A 52 -7.31 9.62 43.80
C PHE A 52 -7.65 10.90 44.57
N ASP A 53 -6.77 11.32 45.47
CA ASP A 53 -6.94 12.55 46.25
C ASP A 53 -6.30 13.76 45.55
N LEU A 54 -7.12 14.49 44.79
CA LEU A 54 -6.64 15.63 44.00
C LEU A 54 -7.06 16.98 44.62
N PRO A 55 -6.35 18.09 44.35
CA PRO A 55 -6.77 19.41 44.80
C PRO A 55 -8.19 19.74 44.31
N ARG A 56 -9.06 20.34 45.15
CA ARG A 56 -10.45 20.68 44.77
C ARG A 56 -10.60 21.60 43.54
N LYS A 57 -9.52 22.25 43.09
CA LYS A 57 -9.46 23.05 41.84
C LYS A 57 -9.01 22.26 40.60
N ALA A 58 -8.67 20.97 40.72
CA ALA A 58 -8.15 20.13 39.64
C ALA A 58 -9.10 20.04 38.43
N ASN A 59 -8.52 20.08 37.23
CA ASN A 59 -9.19 19.87 35.95
C ASN A 59 -9.34 18.37 35.63
N GLY A 60 -10.11 18.04 34.58
CA GLY A 60 -10.24 16.66 34.12
C GLY A 60 -8.89 16.03 33.76
N GLN A 61 -8.00 16.81 33.13
CA GLN A 61 -6.65 16.34 32.76
C GLN A 61 -5.84 15.85 33.97
N ALA A 62 -5.91 16.51 35.12
CA ALA A 62 -5.20 16.06 36.33
C ALA A 62 -5.70 14.70 36.85
N LEU A 63 -6.99 14.38 36.69
CA LEU A 63 -7.53 13.05 37.02
C LEU A 63 -7.15 12.01 35.95
N LEU A 64 -7.21 12.37 34.67
CA LEU A 64 -6.77 11.51 33.57
C LEU A 64 -5.29 11.14 33.72
N ASN A 65 -4.40 12.12 33.91
CA ASN A 65 -2.97 11.89 34.12
C ASN A 65 -2.72 10.98 35.34
N ALA A 66 -3.36 11.23 36.48
CA ALA A 66 -3.23 10.38 37.66
C ALA A 66 -3.72 8.93 37.41
N THR A 67 -4.73 8.76 36.55
CA THR A 67 -5.25 7.46 36.12
C THR A 67 -4.26 6.74 35.20
N TYR A 68 -3.75 7.40 34.16
CA TYR A 68 -2.79 6.81 33.22
C TYR A 68 -1.45 6.46 33.91
N SER A 69 -0.94 7.32 34.79
CA SER A 69 0.26 7.05 35.60
C SER A 69 0.05 5.92 36.63
N HIS A 70 -1.18 5.61 37.03
CA HIS A 70 -1.44 4.43 37.87
C HIS A 70 -1.35 3.13 37.07
N LEU A 71 -1.77 3.16 35.81
CA LEU A 71 -1.73 2.01 34.90
C LEU A 71 -0.37 1.84 34.19
N ASN A 72 0.52 2.83 34.24
CA ASN A 72 1.75 2.89 33.45
C ASN A 72 1.51 2.79 31.92
N LEU A 73 0.47 3.49 31.44
CA LEU A 73 -0.04 3.38 30.07
C LEU A 73 0.53 4.49 29.16
N SER A 74 1.29 4.14 28.11
CA SER A 74 1.88 5.15 27.20
C SER A 74 0.93 5.51 26.04
N GLU A 75 0.14 4.56 25.55
CA GLU A 75 -0.94 4.74 24.56
C GLU A 75 -2.24 5.33 25.15
N SER A 76 -2.08 6.18 26.18
CA SER A 76 -3.17 6.73 26.99
C SER A 76 -4.24 7.54 26.24
N ASP A 77 -3.91 8.16 25.10
CA ASP A 77 -4.85 8.97 24.32
C ASP A 77 -6.05 8.18 23.78
N TYR A 78 -5.96 6.84 23.61
CA TYR A 78 -7.09 5.99 23.25
C TYR A 78 -8.18 5.90 24.33
N PHE A 79 -7.87 6.24 25.59
CA PHE A 79 -8.71 5.99 26.76
C PHE A 79 -9.19 7.26 27.46
N SER A 80 -10.34 7.20 28.12
CA SER A 80 -10.88 8.34 28.89
C SER A 80 -11.70 7.87 30.09
N LEU A 81 -11.95 8.80 31.00
CA LEU A 81 -12.94 8.64 32.06
C LEU A 81 -14.31 9.12 31.60
N GLU A 82 -15.35 8.34 31.92
CA GLU A 82 -16.76 8.67 31.75
C GLU A 82 -17.50 8.64 33.11
N PHE A 83 -18.60 9.38 33.22
CA PHE A 83 -19.42 9.42 34.44
C PHE A 83 -20.89 9.69 34.11
N VAL A 84 -21.79 9.36 35.03
CA VAL A 84 -23.23 9.65 34.90
C VAL A 84 -23.49 11.10 35.30
N ASP A 85 -24.05 11.88 34.37
CA ASP A 85 -24.28 13.32 34.51
C ASP A 85 -25.55 13.65 35.33
N ARG A 86 -25.92 14.95 35.39
CA ARG A 86 -27.11 15.42 36.13
C ARG A 86 -28.44 14.96 35.52
N THR A 87 -28.44 14.45 34.28
CA THR A 87 -29.63 13.98 33.55
C THR A 87 -29.74 12.45 33.52
N GLY A 88 -28.80 11.73 34.16
CA GLY A 88 -28.67 10.28 34.03
C GLY A 88 -27.94 9.83 32.75
N SER A 89 -27.41 10.76 31.95
CA SER A 89 -26.67 10.43 30.73
C SER A 89 -25.21 10.10 31.03
N LEU A 90 -24.66 9.07 30.38
CA LEU A 90 -23.24 8.75 30.44
C LEU A 90 -22.45 9.75 29.57
N VAL A 91 -21.45 10.44 30.15
CA VAL A 91 -20.68 11.50 29.46
C VAL A 91 -19.18 11.42 29.74
N TRP A 92 -18.37 11.78 28.76
CA TRP A 92 -16.92 11.90 28.89
C TRP A 92 -16.50 13.07 29.80
N LEU A 93 -15.44 12.87 30.58
CA LEU A 93 -14.78 13.90 31.38
C LEU A 93 -14.09 14.94 30.47
N ASP A 94 -14.48 16.21 30.58
CA ASP A 94 -13.91 17.30 29.78
C ASP A 94 -12.55 17.72 30.38
N PRO A 95 -11.40 17.48 29.72
CA PRO A 95 -10.08 17.61 30.34
C PRO A 95 -9.77 19.04 30.80
N LEU A 96 -10.31 20.03 30.09
CA LEU A 96 -10.07 21.46 30.32
C LEU A 96 -10.93 22.07 31.44
N LYS A 97 -11.88 21.32 32.03
CA LYS A 97 -12.78 21.83 33.08
C LYS A 97 -12.45 21.23 34.45
N THR A 98 -12.53 22.07 35.48
CA THR A 98 -12.45 21.64 36.89
C THR A 98 -13.51 20.57 37.21
N VAL A 99 -13.14 19.42 37.77
CA VAL A 99 -14.05 18.27 37.99
C VAL A 99 -15.31 18.68 38.76
N VAL A 100 -15.15 19.55 39.77
CA VAL A 100 -16.24 20.14 40.58
C VAL A 100 -17.25 20.99 39.82
N LYS A 101 -16.96 21.43 38.59
CA LYS A 101 -17.93 22.13 37.71
C LYS A 101 -18.68 21.16 36.79
N GLN A 102 -18.17 19.94 36.62
CA GLN A 102 -18.78 18.90 35.77
C GLN A 102 -19.75 18.05 36.59
N VAL A 103 -19.30 17.58 37.77
CA VAL A 103 -20.01 16.59 38.58
C VAL A 103 -20.72 17.23 39.79
N LYS A 104 -21.98 16.84 40.08
CA LYS A 104 -22.81 17.42 41.16
C LYS A 104 -22.34 17.00 42.58
N LYS A 105 -21.89 15.75 42.75
CA LYS A 105 -21.35 15.22 44.03
C LYS A 105 -20.07 14.39 43.75
N PRO A 106 -18.91 15.01 43.43
CA PRO A 106 -17.74 14.28 42.92
C PRO A 106 -17.22 13.15 43.82
N LYS A 107 -17.38 13.26 45.15
CA LYS A 107 -17.01 12.20 46.11
C LYS A 107 -17.89 10.94 46.03
N ASN A 108 -19.08 11.05 45.45
CA ASN A 108 -20.10 10.00 45.36
C ASN A 108 -20.35 9.60 43.90
N THR A 109 -19.40 9.89 43.01
CA THR A 109 -19.48 9.56 41.59
C THR A 109 -18.31 8.66 41.25
N ALA A 110 -18.62 7.45 40.78
CA ALA A 110 -17.65 6.60 40.12
C ALA A 110 -17.38 7.15 38.71
N PHE A 111 -16.10 7.35 38.40
CA PHE A 111 -15.62 7.64 37.05
C PHE A 111 -15.17 6.31 36.45
N LYS A 112 -15.85 5.80 35.42
CA LYS A 112 -15.44 4.57 34.75
C LYS A 112 -14.31 4.87 33.77
N PHE A 113 -13.26 4.06 33.79
CA PHE A 113 -12.25 4.02 32.74
C PHE A 113 -12.78 3.18 31.58
N ALA A 114 -12.67 3.72 30.36
CA ALA A 114 -13.17 3.10 29.14
C ALA A 114 -12.34 3.52 27.92
N VAL A 115 -12.33 2.69 26.89
CA VAL A 115 -11.81 3.05 25.56
C VAL A 115 -12.70 4.15 24.97
N LYS A 116 -12.07 5.22 24.49
CA LYS A 116 -12.72 6.36 23.83
C LYS A 116 -12.55 6.35 22.32
N PHE A 117 -11.40 5.90 21.83
CA PHE A 117 -11.10 5.83 20.39
C PHE A 117 -10.70 4.42 20.01
N PHE A 118 -11.48 3.77 19.16
CA PHE A 118 -11.20 2.42 18.66
C PHE A 118 -10.54 2.51 17.27
N PRO A 119 -9.29 2.07 17.09
CA PRO A 119 -8.65 2.03 15.77
C PRO A 119 -9.33 0.99 14.86
N PRO A 120 -9.21 1.12 13.52
CA PRO A 120 -9.73 0.14 12.58
C PRO A 120 -8.98 -1.21 12.61
N GLU A 121 -7.73 -1.21 13.05
CA GLU A 121 -6.80 -2.34 12.98
C GLU A 121 -6.11 -2.52 14.35
N PRO A 122 -6.28 -3.67 15.04
CA PRO A 122 -5.62 -3.96 16.32
C PRO A 122 -4.09 -3.89 16.29
N GLY A 123 -3.48 -4.11 15.12
CA GLY A 123 -2.04 -3.91 14.90
C GLY A 123 -1.55 -2.46 15.06
N GLN A 124 -2.46 -1.48 15.20
CA GLN A 124 -2.14 -0.09 15.54
C GLN A 124 -2.00 0.14 17.06
N LEU A 125 -2.26 -0.89 17.88
CA LEU A 125 -1.99 -0.93 19.31
C LEU A 125 -0.63 -1.61 19.53
N HIS A 126 0.33 -0.89 20.09
CA HIS A 126 1.72 -1.35 20.19
C HIS A 126 2.01 -2.03 21.53
N GLU A 127 1.42 -1.55 22.63
CA GLU A 127 1.64 -2.13 23.97
C GLU A 127 0.69 -3.32 24.22
N GLU A 128 1.22 -4.40 24.79
CA GLU A 128 0.41 -5.56 25.24
C GLU A 128 -0.63 -5.16 26.29
N LEU A 129 -0.26 -4.25 27.20
CA LEU A 129 -1.18 -3.64 28.16
C LEU A 129 -2.35 -2.93 27.45
N THR A 130 -2.10 -2.22 26.34
CA THR A 130 -3.14 -1.56 25.57
C THR A 130 -4.08 -2.59 24.95
N LYS A 131 -3.54 -3.64 24.31
CA LYS A 131 -4.35 -4.74 23.73
C LYS A 131 -5.22 -5.39 24.81
N TYR A 132 -4.67 -5.70 25.98
CA TYR A 132 -5.40 -6.28 27.10
C TYR A 132 -6.49 -5.35 27.67
N LEU A 133 -6.23 -4.05 27.80
CA LEU A 133 -7.28 -3.10 28.17
C LEU A 133 -8.38 -3.01 27.10
N PHE A 134 -8.05 -3.19 25.82
CA PHE A 134 -9.04 -3.32 24.76
C PHE A 134 -9.84 -4.64 24.84
N THR A 135 -9.23 -5.79 25.16
CA THR A 135 -9.98 -7.04 25.33
C THR A 135 -10.93 -6.97 26.54
N LEU A 136 -10.52 -6.37 27.66
CA LEU A 136 -11.41 -6.09 28.79
C LEU A 136 -12.58 -5.16 28.43
N GLN A 137 -12.37 -4.18 27.55
CA GLN A 137 -13.47 -3.36 27.02
C GLN A 137 -14.43 -4.21 26.18
N ILE A 138 -13.93 -5.11 25.33
CA ILE A 138 -14.77 -6.04 24.56
C ILE A 138 -15.55 -6.99 25.47
N ARG A 139 -14.94 -7.50 26.56
CA ARG A 139 -15.65 -8.30 27.59
C ARG A 139 -16.83 -7.53 28.18
N ARG A 140 -16.61 -6.26 28.54
CA ARG A 140 -17.64 -5.37 29.09
C ARG A 140 -18.72 -5.03 28.06
N ASP A 141 -18.36 -4.79 26.80
CA ASP A 141 -19.30 -4.42 25.74
C ASP A 141 -20.17 -5.62 25.30
N LEU A 142 -19.67 -6.86 25.41
CA LEU A 142 -20.46 -8.10 25.27
C LEU A 142 -21.42 -8.30 26.46
N LEU A 143 -20.92 -8.22 27.69
CA LEU A 143 -21.73 -8.35 28.92
C LEU A 143 -22.82 -7.27 29.07
N THR A 144 -22.72 -6.16 28.34
CA THR A 144 -23.71 -5.07 28.32
C THR A 144 -24.44 -4.93 26.99
N GLU A 145 -24.34 -5.95 26.12
CA GLU A 145 -25.04 -6.05 24.83
C GLU A 145 -24.82 -4.84 23.89
N GLN A 146 -23.71 -4.12 24.08
CA GLN A 146 -23.29 -3.03 23.19
C GLN A 146 -22.59 -3.57 21.95
N LEU A 147 -21.82 -4.66 22.10
CA LEU A 147 -21.20 -5.39 21.00
C LEU A 147 -22.13 -6.52 20.54
N VAL A 148 -23.06 -6.17 19.64
CA VAL A 148 -24.00 -7.13 19.04
C VAL A 148 -23.27 -8.05 18.05
N CYS A 149 -23.34 -9.35 18.30
CA CYS A 149 -22.71 -10.40 17.51
C CYS A 149 -23.60 -11.67 17.47
N SER A 150 -23.24 -12.65 16.64
CA SER A 150 -23.89 -13.97 16.63
C SER A 150 -23.28 -14.90 17.68
N ASP A 151 -24.02 -15.92 18.12
CA ASP A 151 -23.56 -16.92 19.09
C ASP A 151 -22.22 -17.56 18.73
N ASN A 152 -21.95 -17.81 17.44
CA ASN A 152 -20.66 -18.33 16.98
C ASN A 152 -19.50 -17.35 17.22
N ALA A 153 -19.71 -16.05 16.99
CA ALA A 153 -18.71 -15.02 17.24
C ALA A 153 -18.54 -14.75 18.76
N ALA A 154 -19.65 -14.80 19.51
CA ALA A 154 -19.64 -14.71 20.96
C ALA A 154 -18.85 -15.87 21.60
N ALA A 155 -19.10 -17.11 21.17
CA ALA A 155 -18.40 -18.30 21.65
C ALA A 155 -16.91 -18.29 21.29
N ALA A 156 -16.55 -17.82 20.10
CA ALA A 156 -15.14 -17.66 19.70
C ALA A 156 -14.42 -16.60 20.55
N ILE A 157 -15.03 -15.43 20.78
CA ILE A 157 -14.45 -14.41 21.66
C ILE A 157 -14.32 -14.93 23.10
N ALA A 158 -15.31 -15.68 23.60
CA ALA A 158 -15.26 -16.29 24.92
C ALA A 158 -14.19 -17.40 25.06
N SER A 159 -13.92 -18.19 24.02
CA SER A 159 -12.83 -19.20 24.08
C SER A 159 -11.44 -18.57 24.01
N TYR A 160 -11.29 -17.41 23.35
CA TYR A 160 -10.05 -16.62 23.47
C TYR A 160 -9.90 -15.98 24.86
N PHE A 161 -10.98 -15.49 25.50
CA PHE A 161 -10.90 -15.08 26.91
C PHE A 161 -10.49 -16.24 27.83
N LEU A 162 -10.96 -17.46 27.56
CA LEU A 162 -10.62 -18.64 28.35
C LEU A 162 -9.13 -19.01 28.21
N GLN A 163 -8.59 -19.08 26.99
CA GLN A 163 -7.15 -19.22 26.73
C GLN A 163 -6.33 -18.10 27.39
N ALA A 164 -6.82 -16.86 27.35
CA ALA A 164 -6.15 -15.67 27.88
C ALA A 164 -6.17 -15.52 29.41
N GLU A 165 -7.00 -16.29 30.13
CA GLU A 165 -7.15 -16.26 31.60
C GLU A 165 -6.76 -17.58 32.28
N VAL A 166 -6.89 -18.73 31.61
CA VAL A 166 -6.62 -20.08 32.15
C VAL A 166 -5.37 -20.74 31.53
N GLY A 167 -5.00 -20.37 30.31
CA GLY A 167 -4.01 -21.11 29.51
C GLY A 167 -4.67 -22.25 28.72
N ASP A 168 -3.91 -23.30 28.42
CA ASP A 168 -4.35 -24.41 27.57
C ASP A 168 -5.54 -25.22 28.15
N CYS A 169 -6.28 -25.90 27.29
CA CYS A 169 -7.61 -26.43 27.62
C CYS A 169 -7.61 -27.72 28.46
N ASP A 170 -7.60 -27.56 29.79
CA ASP A 170 -8.22 -28.53 30.70
C ASP A 170 -9.74 -28.26 30.78
N GLU A 171 -10.57 -29.22 30.37
CA GLU A 171 -12.04 -29.07 30.38
C GLU A 171 -12.64 -28.92 31.78
N SER A 172 -12.02 -29.49 32.82
CA SER A 172 -12.51 -29.40 34.19
C SER A 172 -12.29 -27.99 34.75
N VAL A 173 -11.09 -27.44 34.53
CA VAL A 173 -10.75 -26.07 34.91
C VAL A 173 -11.51 -25.06 34.04
N GLY A 174 -11.64 -25.32 32.74
CA GLY A 174 -12.40 -24.48 31.81
C GLY A 174 -13.90 -24.38 32.18
N ARG A 175 -14.54 -25.51 32.51
CA ARG A 175 -15.93 -25.52 33.03
C ARG A 175 -16.04 -24.75 34.33
N GLN A 176 -15.16 -25.02 35.29
CA GLN A 176 -15.15 -24.33 36.58
C GLN A 176 -14.95 -22.80 36.43
N HIS A 177 -14.10 -22.37 35.49
CA HIS A 177 -13.89 -20.94 35.21
C HIS A 177 -15.12 -20.30 34.55
N LEU A 178 -15.80 -21.00 33.62
CA LEU A 178 -17.05 -20.55 33.00
C LEU A 178 -18.25 -20.52 33.96
N GLU A 179 -18.24 -21.33 35.03
CA GLU A 179 -19.25 -21.24 36.10
C GLU A 179 -18.99 -20.04 37.03
N GLN A 180 -17.72 -19.71 37.30
CA GLN A 180 -17.33 -18.63 38.21
C GLN A 180 -17.27 -17.25 37.55
N ASN A 181 -16.95 -17.17 36.25
CA ASN A 181 -16.72 -15.94 35.52
C ASN A 181 -17.69 -15.81 34.34
N LYS A 182 -18.57 -14.81 34.37
CA LYS A 182 -19.38 -14.47 33.19
C LYS A 182 -18.59 -13.60 32.19
N PHE A 183 -18.72 -13.95 30.92
CA PHE A 183 -18.18 -13.31 29.72
C PHE A 183 -19.31 -12.94 28.73
N LEU A 184 -20.39 -13.74 28.71
CA LEU A 184 -21.55 -13.56 27.84
C LEU A 184 -22.88 -13.63 28.64
N PRO A 185 -23.96 -12.96 28.18
CA PRO A 185 -25.30 -13.18 28.74
C PRO A 185 -25.80 -14.62 28.53
N THR A 186 -25.59 -15.19 27.35
CA THR A 186 -25.99 -16.54 26.92
C THR A 186 -24.94 -17.63 27.18
N GLN A 187 -24.04 -17.41 28.15
CA GLN A 187 -22.88 -18.29 28.37
C GLN A 187 -23.23 -19.76 28.63
N GLU A 188 -24.31 -20.00 29.38
CA GLU A 188 -24.74 -21.34 29.80
C GLU A 188 -25.17 -22.22 28.62
N THR A 189 -25.79 -21.63 27.58
CA THR A 189 -26.15 -22.35 26.35
C THR A 189 -24.97 -22.55 25.39
N LEU A 190 -23.92 -21.72 25.51
CA LEU A 190 -22.75 -21.76 24.62
C LEU A 190 -21.53 -22.49 25.22
N ALA A 191 -21.55 -22.84 26.51
CA ALA A 191 -20.42 -23.40 27.26
C ALA A 191 -19.72 -24.57 26.55
N THR A 192 -20.47 -25.56 26.05
CA THR A 192 -19.91 -26.71 25.30
C THR A 192 -19.17 -26.29 24.02
N ARG A 193 -19.66 -25.25 23.32
CA ARG A 193 -19.04 -24.73 22.10
C ARG A 193 -17.81 -23.87 22.40
N ILE A 194 -17.84 -23.12 23.51
CA ILE A 194 -16.68 -22.36 24.02
C ILE A 194 -15.54 -23.31 24.36
N LEU A 195 -15.81 -24.38 25.11
CA LEU A 195 -14.82 -25.39 25.48
C LEU A 195 -14.27 -26.15 24.27
N GLN A 196 -15.11 -26.44 23.27
CA GLN A 196 -14.64 -27.04 22.01
C GLN A 196 -13.60 -26.14 21.32
N LEU A 197 -13.94 -24.85 21.13
CA LEU A 197 -13.03 -23.88 20.50
C LEU A 197 -11.80 -23.58 21.36
N HIS A 198 -11.86 -23.76 22.68
CA HIS A 198 -10.70 -23.61 23.56
C HIS A 198 -9.65 -24.70 23.32
N ARG A 199 -10.06 -25.96 23.06
CA ARG A 199 -9.10 -27.02 22.66
C ARG A 199 -8.33 -26.64 21.39
N ASP A 200 -9.01 -26.03 20.43
CA ASP A 200 -8.45 -25.58 19.14
C ASP A 200 -7.42 -24.43 19.30
N HIS A 201 -7.29 -23.83 20.48
CA HIS A 201 -6.39 -22.70 20.77
C HIS A 201 -5.11 -23.09 21.54
N SER A 202 -4.91 -24.38 21.82
CA SER A 202 -3.79 -24.89 22.63
C SER A 202 -2.42 -24.44 22.10
N GLY A 203 -1.53 -24.04 23.01
CA GLY A 203 -0.18 -23.52 22.73
C GLY A 203 -0.12 -22.01 22.49
N GLN A 204 -1.24 -21.31 22.36
CA GLN A 204 -1.25 -19.85 22.16
C GLN A 204 -1.03 -19.10 23.48
N SER A 205 -0.11 -18.12 23.48
CA SER A 205 0.10 -17.27 24.65
C SER A 205 -1.10 -16.32 24.87
N PRO A 206 -1.28 -15.79 26.10
CA PRO A 206 -2.36 -14.84 26.38
C PRO A 206 -2.31 -13.56 25.52
N ALA A 207 -1.12 -13.13 25.05
CA ALA A 207 -0.97 -11.96 24.18
C ALA A 207 -1.39 -12.24 22.72
N GLU A 208 -1.21 -13.48 22.25
CA GLU A 208 -1.71 -13.94 20.95
C GLU A 208 -3.23 -14.13 21.00
N ALA A 209 -3.75 -14.78 22.05
CA ALA A 209 -5.17 -14.94 22.27
C ALA A 209 -5.92 -13.58 22.31
N ASP A 210 -5.37 -12.58 23.03
CA ASP A 210 -5.89 -11.21 23.00
C ASP A 210 -5.88 -10.59 21.58
N SER A 211 -4.83 -10.86 20.80
CA SER A 211 -4.68 -10.31 19.45
C SER A 211 -5.70 -10.94 18.48
N GLN A 212 -5.92 -12.25 18.55
CA GLN A 212 -6.96 -12.94 17.77
C GLN A 212 -8.37 -12.51 18.16
N LEU A 213 -8.62 -12.31 19.46
CA LEU A 213 -9.89 -11.79 19.99
C LEU A 213 -10.23 -10.44 19.38
N LEU A 214 -9.27 -9.51 19.31
CA LEU A 214 -9.45 -8.20 18.68
C LEU A 214 -9.60 -8.30 17.15
N GLU A 215 -8.92 -9.24 16.49
CA GLU A 215 -9.08 -9.54 15.06
C GLU A 215 -10.45 -10.11 14.68
N ILE A 216 -11.13 -10.79 15.60
CA ILE A 216 -12.55 -11.18 15.46
C ILE A 216 -13.44 -9.98 15.77
N ALA A 217 -13.24 -9.33 16.92
CA ALA A 217 -14.09 -8.25 17.40
C ALA A 217 -14.22 -7.10 16.39
N ARG A 218 -13.13 -6.71 15.70
CA ARG A 218 -13.15 -5.63 14.70
C ARG A 218 -14.04 -5.88 13.47
N ARG A 219 -14.43 -7.14 13.23
CA ARG A 219 -15.28 -7.54 12.09
C ARG A 219 -16.77 -7.32 12.37
N LEU A 220 -17.13 -7.04 13.63
CA LEU A 220 -18.49 -6.79 14.06
C LEU A 220 -18.88 -5.33 13.77
N ASP A 221 -20.06 -5.13 13.19
CA ASP A 221 -20.53 -3.81 12.76
C ASP A 221 -20.73 -2.80 13.93
N THR A 222 -20.78 -3.31 15.16
CA THR A 222 -20.90 -2.57 16.43
C THR A 222 -19.57 -2.35 17.15
N TYR A 223 -18.42 -2.78 16.61
CA TYR A 223 -17.11 -2.61 17.23
C TYR A 223 -16.76 -1.13 17.50
N GLY A 224 -16.64 -0.77 18.78
CA GLY A 224 -16.38 0.61 19.21
C GLY A 224 -17.53 1.61 18.94
N VAL A 225 -18.72 1.12 18.60
CA VAL A 225 -19.87 1.92 18.19
C VAL A 225 -20.72 2.31 19.41
N ARG A 226 -20.76 3.61 19.71
CA ARG A 226 -21.69 4.18 20.69
C ARG A 226 -22.90 4.79 19.97
N LEU A 227 -24.06 4.15 20.10
CA LEU A 227 -25.31 4.52 19.44
C LEU A 227 -25.98 5.71 20.15
N HIS A 228 -26.38 6.73 19.39
CA HIS A 228 -27.08 7.92 19.87
C HIS A 228 -28.42 8.09 19.14
N PRO A 229 -29.57 7.91 19.83
CA PRO A 229 -30.89 7.99 19.21
C PRO A 229 -31.22 9.35 18.58
N ALA A 230 -31.70 9.28 17.34
CA ALA A 230 -32.06 10.41 16.48
C ALA A 230 -33.27 10.06 15.58
N VAL A 231 -33.74 11.05 14.84
CA VAL A 231 -34.70 10.90 13.75
C VAL A 231 -34.09 11.52 12.49
N ASP A 232 -34.34 10.95 11.32
CA ASP A 232 -33.93 11.54 10.03
C ASP A 232 -34.85 12.71 9.60
N LYS A 233 -34.87 13.02 8.30
CA LYS A 233 -35.71 14.07 7.70
C LYS A 233 -37.06 13.52 7.18
N GLU A 234 -37.20 12.19 7.07
CA GLU A 234 -38.40 11.46 6.66
C GLU A 234 -39.32 11.16 7.86
N GLY A 235 -38.76 11.04 9.07
CA GLY A 235 -39.45 10.70 10.31
C GLY A 235 -39.02 9.36 10.94
N SER A 236 -38.07 8.64 10.33
CA SER A 236 -37.64 7.32 10.78
C SER A 236 -36.78 7.40 12.04
N SER A 237 -37.06 6.52 13.01
CA SER A 237 -36.23 6.35 14.20
C SER A 237 -34.92 5.63 13.84
N ILE A 238 -33.78 6.27 14.13
CA ILE A 238 -32.44 5.81 13.77
C ILE A 238 -31.45 6.08 14.91
N ASN A 239 -30.30 5.42 14.88
CA ASN A 239 -29.17 5.70 15.75
C ASN A 239 -28.02 6.33 14.95
N LEU A 240 -27.42 7.40 15.46
CA LEU A 240 -26.16 7.94 14.93
C LEU A 240 -24.98 7.43 15.77
N ALA A 241 -23.85 7.17 15.13
CA ALA A 241 -22.60 6.83 15.79
C ALA A 241 -21.42 7.61 15.20
N VAL A 242 -20.33 7.67 15.94
CA VAL A 242 -19.06 8.26 15.52
C VAL A 242 -18.01 7.16 15.47
N THR A 243 -17.31 7.01 14.35
CA THR A 243 -16.28 5.98 14.13
C THR A 243 -14.94 6.62 13.74
N HIS A 244 -13.88 5.80 13.64
CA HIS A 244 -12.59 6.23 13.08
C HIS A 244 -12.73 6.84 11.67
N SER A 245 -13.73 6.39 10.90
CA SER A 245 -13.90 6.71 9.47
C SER A 245 -14.95 7.77 9.17
N GLY A 246 -15.92 8.02 10.07
CA GLY A 246 -16.98 8.99 9.80
C GLY A 246 -18.08 9.10 10.87
N VAL A 247 -19.20 9.68 10.45
CA VAL A 247 -20.49 9.57 11.16
C VAL A 247 -21.30 8.45 10.50
N SER A 248 -21.62 7.41 11.26
CA SER A 248 -22.43 6.27 10.78
C SER A 248 -23.88 6.41 11.20
N VAL A 249 -24.79 5.87 10.39
CA VAL A 249 -26.22 5.74 10.68
C VAL A 249 -26.56 4.27 10.80
N PHE A 250 -27.30 3.94 11.85
CA PHE A 250 -27.73 2.60 12.20
C PHE A 250 -29.26 2.55 12.31
N GLN A 251 -29.86 1.44 11.91
CA GLN A 251 -31.23 1.08 12.23
C GLN A 251 -31.19 -0.14 13.15
N SER A 252 -31.74 -0.02 14.35
CA SER A 252 -31.44 -0.91 15.48
C SER A 252 -29.92 -1.04 15.68
N ALA A 253 -29.32 -2.21 15.40
CA ALA A 253 -27.88 -2.48 15.47
C ALA A 253 -27.20 -2.62 14.08
N THR A 254 -27.94 -2.55 12.97
CA THR A 254 -27.41 -2.72 11.60
C THR A 254 -27.02 -1.37 11.00
N ARG A 255 -25.82 -1.26 10.40
CA ARG A 255 -25.32 -0.02 9.80
C ARG A 255 -25.93 0.23 8.43
N ILE A 256 -26.85 1.19 8.33
CA ILE A 256 -27.56 1.53 7.08
C ILE A 256 -26.85 2.60 6.23
N ASN A 257 -25.97 3.43 6.80
CA ASN A 257 -25.23 4.47 6.06
C ASN A 257 -23.93 4.89 6.78
N ALA A 258 -22.98 5.48 6.05
CA ALA A 258 -21.73 6.01 6.61
C ALA A 258 -21.22 7.25 5.87
N PHE A 259 -21.08 8.36 6.61
CA PHE A 259 -20.59 9.64 6.11
C PHE A 259 -19.10 9.81 6.43
N ASN A 260 -18.24 9.41 5.49
CA ASN A 260 -16.79 9.45 5.65
C ASN A 260 -16.27 10.87 5.95
N TRP A 261 -15.30 11.00 6.87
CA TRP A 261 -14.69 12.29 7.25
C TRP A 261 -14.22 13.13 6.05
N GLY A 262 -13.64 12.51 5.03
CA GLY A 262 -13.17 13.20 3.82
C GLY A 262 -14.27 13.83 2.95
N LYS A 263 -15.53 13.41 3.12
CA LYS A 263 -16.69 14.05 2.47
C LYS A 263 -17.28 15.18 3.31
N ILE A 264 -17.07 15.21 4.62
CA ILE A 264 -17.71 16.14 5.55
C ILE A 264 -16.94 17.47 5.60
N ARG A 265 -17.50 18.50 4.96
CA ARG A 265 -16.97 19.87 4.97
C ARG A 265 -17.16 20.58 6.31
N LYS A 266 -18.29 20.35 6.98
CA LYS A 266 -18.60 20.98 8.28
C LYS A 266 -19.66 20.23 9.07
N LEU A 267 -19.37 20.02 10.35
CA LEU A 267 -20.36 19.61 11.35
C LEU A 267 -20.85 20.81 12.17
N SER A 268 -22.15 20.85 12.45
CA SER A 268 -22.76 21.88 13.30
C SER A 268 -24.04 21.36 13.96
N PHE A 269 -24.61 22.13 14.90
CA PHE A 269 -25.90 21.82 15.51
C PHE A 269 -26.71 23.08 15.82
N LYS A 270 -28.04 22.97 15.80
CA LYS A 270 -29.01 24.06 16.06
C LYS A 270 -30.22 23.53 16.83
N ARG A 271 -30.40 23.95 18.09
CA ARG A 271 -31.38 23.34 19.02
C ARG A 271 -31.15 21.81 19.08
N LYS A 272 -32.15 20.98 18.76
CA LYS A 272 -32.04 19.50 18.71
C LYS A 272 -31.38 18.97 17.41
N ARG A 273 -31.25 19.80 16.37
CA ARG A 273 -30.87 19.40 15.02
C ARG A 273 -29.35 19.32 14.89
N PHE A 274 -28.82 18.13 14.61
CA PHE A 274 -27.43 17.92 14.16
C PHE A 274 -27.37 18.08 12.63
N LEU A 275 -26.32 18.72 12.12
CA LEU A 275 -26.24 19.18 10.73
C LEU A 275 -24.87 18.81 10.13
N ILE A 276 -24.90 17.97 9.08
CA ILE A 276 -23.72 17.57 8.30
C ILE A 276 -23.77 18.32 6.96
N LYS A 277 -22.77 19.17 6.70
CA LYS A 277 -22.51 19.73 5.37
C LYS A 277 -21.39 18.96 4.69
N PHE A 278 -21.61 18.57 3.44
CA PHE A 278 -20.61 17.89 2.61
C PHE A 278 -19.76 18.90 1.82
N HIS A 279 -18.68 18.40 1.23
CA HIS A 279 -18.05 19.08 0.10
C HIS A 279 -18.96 18.96 -1.13
N PRO A 280 -19.06 19.99 -1.99
CA PRO A 280 -19.82 19.89 -3.23
C PRO A 280 -19.19 18.84 -4.16
N ASP A 281 -19.95 17.80 -4.51
CA ASP A 281 -19.58 16.84 -5.55
C ASP A 281 -19.74 17.47 -6.95
N CYS A 282 -19.01 16.93 -7.93
CA CYS A 282 -18.81 17.54 -9.26
C CYS A 282 -20.08 17.73 -10.12
N GLU A 283 -21.23 17.19 -9.69
CA GLU A 283 -22.52 17.31 -10.39
C GLU A 283 -23.56 18.16 -9.62
N GLY A 284 -23.24 18.66 -8.42
CA GLY A 284 -24.15 19.51 -7.63
C GLY A 284 -25.44 18.84 -7.09
N LYS A 285 -25.63 17.53 -7.31
CA LYS A 285 -26.90 16.81 -7.05
C LYS A 285 -27.25 16.56 -5.57
N TYR A 286 -26.30 16.67 -4.63
CA TYR A 286 -26.60 16.49 -3.21
C TYR A 286 -27.13 17.76 -2.56
N ARG A 287 -28.21 17.65 -1.77
CA ARG A 287 -28.66 18.73 -0.89
C ARG A 287 -27.52 19.13 0.05
N ASP A 288 -27.16 20.41 0.04
CA ASP A 288 -25.96 21.00 0.67
C ASP A 288 -25.86 20.84 2.21
N THR A 289 -26.83 20.18 2.85
CA THR A 289 -26.86 19.84 4.29
C THR A 289 -27.81 18.67 4.55
N LEU A 290 -27.35 17.64 5.25
CA LEU A 290 -28.22 16.68 5.93
C LEU A 290 -28.53 17.13 7.35
N GLU A 291 -29.73 16.83 7.82
CA GLU A 291 -30.22 17.13 9.17
C GLU A 291 -30.68 15.85 9.87
N PHE A 292 -30.36 15.75 11.16
CA PHE A 292 -30.82 14.69 12.06
C PHE A 292 -31.35 15.30 13.37
N ILE A 293 -32.50 14.85 13.87
CA ILE A 293 -33.16 15.41 15.06
C ILE A 293 -32.83 14.53 16.27
N MET A 294 -31.98 15.03 17.17
CA MET A 294 -31.55 14.31 18.37
C MET A 294 -32.55 14.47 19.53
N LYS A 295 -32.58 13.53 20.48
CA LYS A 295 -33.45 13.57 21.69
C LYS A 295 -33.49 14.95 22.39
N SER A 296 -32.34 15.61 22.56
CA SER A 296 -32.23 16.94 23.19
C SER A 296 -31.16 17.83 22.53
N ARG A 297 -31.17 19.13 22.87
CA ARG A 297 -30.12 20.08 22.44
C ARG A 297 -28.74 19.69 22.96
N ASP A 298 -28.67 19.18 24.18
CA ASP A 298 -27.40 18.81 24.79
C ASP A 298 -26.89 17.45 24.32
N ALA A 299 -27.79 16.52 23.94
CA ALA A 299 -27.42 15.33 23.18
C ALA A 299 -26.84 15.68 21.80
N SER A 300 -27.46 16.61 21.06
CA SER A 300 -26.93 17.11 19.78
C SER A 300 -25.57 17.80 19.94
N LYS A 301 -25.39 18.57 21.02
CA LYS A 301 -24.11 19.20 21.37
C LYS A 301 -23.03 18.19 21.77
N LEU A 302 -23.39 17.12 22.48
CA LEU A 302 -22.50 16.04 22.88
C LEU A 302 -22.04 15.25 21.65
N PHE A 303 -22.98 14.84 20.79
CA PHE A 303 -22.66 14.15 19.53
C PHE A 303 -21.72 14.98 18.66
N TRP A 304 -22.02 16.27 18.46
CA TRP A 304 -21.14 17.19 17.75
C TRP A 304 -19.73 17.33 18.37
N LYS A 305 -19.60 17.35 19.71
CA LYS A 305 -18.29 17.28 20.38
C LYS A 305 -17.57 15.99 20.02
N ASN A 306 -18.22 14.84 20.23
CA ASN A 306 -17.64 13.52 19.96
C ASN A 306 -17.15 13.42 18.51
N SER A 307 -17.94 13.85 17.53
CA SER A 307 -17.53 13.86 16.12
C SER A 307 -16.31 14.75 15.85
N VAL A 308 -16.21 15.91 16.51
CA VAL A 308 -15.03 16.80 16.40
C VAL A 308 -13.80 16.19 17.09
N GLU A 309 -13.97 15.43 18.19
CA GLU A 309 -12.87 14.73 18.86
C GLU A 309 -12.34 13.56 18.03
N TYR A 310 -13.21 12.68 17.51
CA TYR A 310 -12.80 11.56 16.65
C TYR A 310 -12.15 12.06 15.36
N HIS A 311 -12.74 13.06 14.68
CA HIS A 311 -12.10 13.68 13.51
C HIS A 311 -10.72 14.26 13.86
N ALA A 312 -10.58 14.91 15.01
CA ALA A 312 -9.29 15.45 15.42
C ALA A 312 -8.25 14.36 15.70
N PHE A 313 -8.62 13.30 16.41
CA PHE A 313 -7.73 12.19 16.76
C PHE A 313 -7.31 11.38 15.52
N PHE A 314 -8.28 10.89 14.74
CA PHE A 314 -8.04 9.97 13.62
C PHE A 314 -7.63 10.64 12.31
N ARG A 315 -7.95 11.93 12.08
CA ARG A 315 -7.77 12.57 10.76
C ARG A 315 -6.77 13.71 10.69
N LEU A 316 -6.40 14.34 11.80
CA LEU A 316 -5.38 15.38 11.80
C LEU A 316 -3.99 14.78 11.98
N LEU A 317 -3.00 15.38 11.32
CA LEU A 317 -1.59 15.00 11.52
C LEU A 317 -1.09 15.48 12.89
N GLU A 318 -1.52 16.67 13.31
CA GLU A 318 -1.10 17.36 14.54
C GLU A 318 -2.27 18.04 15.26
N GLN A 319 -2.08 18.35 16.55
CA GLN A 319 -3.04 19.12 17.33
C GLN A 319 -3.26 20.55 16.75
N PRO A 320 -4.51 21.04 16.58
CA PRO A 320 -4.77 22.36 16.00
C PRO A 320 -4.16 23.54 16.78
N PRO A 321 -3.29 24.38 16.16
CA PRO A 321 -2.48 25.38 16.85
C PRO A 321 -3.29 26.45 17.59
N LEU A 322 -2.74 26.95 18.70
CA LEU A 322 -3.42 27.82 19.68
C LEU A 322 -3.67 29.25 19.17
N LYS A 323 -4.62 29.42 18.23
CA LYS A 323 -5.20 30.74 17.93
C LYS A 323 -5.72 31.41 19.22
N PRO A 324 -5.47 32.73 19.41
CA PRO A 324 -5.91 33.46 20.59
C PRO A 324 -7.44 33.46 20.71
N LYS A 325 -7.94 33.60 21.95
CA LYS A 325 -9.39 33.70 22.19
C LYS A 325 -9.91 35.00 21.57
N PRO A 326 -10.98 34.99 20.76
CA PRO A 326 -11.61 36.23 20.32
C PRO A 326 -12.16 36.97 21.53
N VAL A 327 -11.75 38.23 21.66
CA VAL A 327 -12.27 39.13 22.69
C VAL A 327 -13.66 39.59 22.24
N LEU A 328 -14.65 39.39 23.12
CA LEU A 328 -16.08 39.72 22.96
C LEU A 328 -16.91 38.86 21.97
N PHE A 329 -18.15 38.58 22.41
CA PHE A 329 -19.34 38.12 21.66
C PHE A 329 -19.23 37.06 20.54
N SER A 330 -18.47 35.97 20.76
CA SER A 330 -18.67 34.72 20.00
C SER A 330 -20.06 34.11 20.25
N ARG A 331 -21.07 34.46 19.43
CA ARG A 331 -22.48 34.05 19.55
C ARG A 331 -22.75 32.59 19.10
N GLY A 332 -21.86 31.66 19.42
CA GLY A 332 -21.91 30.24 19.03
C GLY A 332 -21.12 29.33 19.97
N SER A 333 -21.38 28.02 19.92
CA SER A 333 -20.61 27.03 20.72
C SER A 333 -19.27 26.72 20.05
N SER A 334 -18.18 27.09 20.70
CA SER A 334 -16.82 26.67 20.34
C SER A 334 -16.40 25.42 21.12
N PHE A 335 -15.59 24.57 20.50
CA PHE A 335 -14.94 23.42 21.10
C PHE A 335 -13.61 23.15 20.37
N ARG A 336 -12.62 22.59 21.07
CA ARG A 336 -11.28 22.27 20.58
C ARG A 336 -10.84 20.95 21.21
N TYR A 337 -10.28 20.07 20.38
CA TYR A 337 -9.64 18.83 20.83
C TYR A 337 -8.36 19.10 21.64
N SER A 338 -8.07 18.22 22.60
CA SER A 338 -6.95 18.31 23.53
C SER A 338 -6.42 16.90 23.79
N GLY A 339 -5.19 16.62 23.36
CA GLY A 339 -4.57 15.30 23.29
C GLY A 339 -3.64 15.22 22.08
N ARG A 340 -2.89 14.12 21.95
CA ARG A 340 -2.12 13.80 20.72
C ARG A 340 -3.07 13.27 19.66
N THR A 341 -2.83 13.56 18.38
CA THR A 341 -3.49 12.81 17.30
C THR A 341 -3.02 11.34 17.32
N GLN A 342 -3.76 10.42 16.68
CA GLN A 342 -3.33 9.02 16.59
C GLN A 342 -1.92 8.92 15.98
N ARG A 343 -1.65 9.71 14.93
CA ARG A 343 -0.33 9.80 14.32
C ARG A 343 0.75 10.32 15.29
N GLN A 344 0.47 11.38 16.05
CA GLN A 344 1.42 11.87 17.06
C GLN A 344 1.66 10.83 18.16
N LEU A 345 0.67 10.01 18.51
CA LEU A 345 0.84 8.88 19.41
C LEU A 345 1.75 7.82 18.78
N GLU A 346 1.44 7.31 17.58
CA GLU A 346 2.24 6.31 16.85
C GLU A 346 3.71 6.76 16.68
N ASP A 347 3.91 8.01 16.25
CA ASP A 347 5.24 8.59 16.03
C ASP A 347 5.99 8.77 17.38
N THR A 348 5.28 9.05 18.49
CA THR A 348 5.88 9.02 19.85
C THR A 348 6.30 7.60 20.21
N VAL A 349 5.38 6.63 20.14
CA VAL A 349 5.59 5.25 20.59
C VAL A 349 6.76 4.62 19.84
N ARG A 350 6.81 4.79 18.51
CA ARG A 350 7.91 4.33 17.65
C ARG A 350 9.27 4.91 18.05
N SER A 351 9.32 6.14 18.57
CA SER A 351 10.55 6.75 19.09
C SER A 351 10.96 6.22 20.47
N SER A 352 10.01 5.70 21.26
CA SER A 352 10.29 5.12 22.59
C SER A 352 10.70 3.65 22.57
N VAL A 353 10.41 2.86 21.52
CA VAL A 353 10.82 1.44 21.41
C VAL A 353 12.34 1.25 21.53
N SER A 354 13.14 2.28 21.21
CA SER A 354 14.59 2.30 21.44
C SER A 354 15.01 2.31 22.93
N LYS A 355 14.06 2.31 23.86
CA LYS A 355 14.24 2.09 25.31
C LYS A 355 13.32 0.94 25.70
N GLY A 356 13.91 -0.22 25.98
CA GLY A 356 13.20 -1.50 26.01
C GLY A 356 11.94 -1.54 26.87
N CYS A 357 10.91 -2.25 26.37
CA CYS A 357 9.63 -2.39 27.06
C CYS A 357 9.78 -2.98 28.46
N VAL A 358 9.00 -2.46 29.40
CA VAL A 358 8.74 -3.13 30.69
C VAL A 358 7.75 -4.26 30.43
N ALA A 359 8.10 -5.49 30.80
CA ALA A 359 7.22 -6.64 30.63
C ALA A 359 5.90 -6.45 31.40
N PHE A 360 4.77 -6.75 30.76
CA PHE A 360 3.45 -6.62 31.35
C PHE A 360 2.98 -7.95 31.98
N GLU A 361 2.82 -7.96 33.30
CA GLU A 361 2.29 -9.12 34.04
C GLU A 361 0.78 -8.95 34.29
N ARG A 362 -0.03 -9.91 33.81
CA ARG A 362 -1.50 -9.89 33.98
C ARG A 362 -1.90 -10.11 35.42
N ARG A 363 -2.78 -9.25 35.93
CA ARG A 363 -3.45 -9.46 37.23
C ARG A 363 -4.73 -10.24 37.02
N SER A 364 -4.68 -11.55 37.27
CA SER A 364 -5.87 -12.40 37.27
C SER A 364 -6.93 -11.88 38.26
N SER A 365 -8.20 -12.00 37.88
CA SER A 365 -9.35 -11.60 38.68
C SER A 365 -9.41 -12.43 39.97
N ARG A 366 -9.34 -11.74 41.11
CA ARG A 366 -9.10 -12.32 42.45
C ARG A 366 -9.89 -13.61 42.75
N PRO A 367 -9.21 -14.75 42.96
CA PRO A 367 -9.76 -15.83 43.77
C PRO A 367 -10.02 -15.30 45.19
N ARG A 368 -11.23 -15.53 45.73
CA ARG A 368 -11.55 -15.20 47.12
C ARG A 368 -10.97 -16.27 48.04
N ALA A 369 -10.14 -15.85 48.99
CA ALA A 369 -9.38 -16.78 49.84
C ALA A 369 -10.25 -17.78 50.62
N SER A 370 -9.80 -19.03 50.67
CA SER A 370 -10.27 -20.11 51.55
C SER A 370 -9.06 -20.73 52.29
N PRO A 371 -9.19 -21.26 53.53
CA PRO A 371 -8.03 -21.39 54.42
C PRO A 371 -7.49 -22.83 54.64
N ARG A 372 -6.14 -22.95 54.63
CA ARG A 372 -5.32 -24.11 55.08
C ARG A 372 -5.44 -25.36 54.15
N SER A 373 -4.47 -26.27 54.05
CA SER A 373 -3.40 -26.73 54.96
C SER A 373 -2.02 -26.92 54.25
N PRO A 374 -0.90 -27.27 54.93
CA PRO A 374 0.44 -26.85 54.49
C PRO A 374 1.43 -27.93 54.00
N GLY A 375 2.45 -27.48 53.24
CA GLY A 375 3.67 -28.21 52.87
C GLY A 375 4.14 -27.81 51.46
N LEU A 376 5.41 -27.57 51.14
CA LEU A 376 6.67 -27.51 51.92
C LEU A 376 7.50 -26.30 51.48
N LYS A 377 8.54 -25.93 52.24
CA LYS A 377 9.45 -24.82 51.89
C LYS A 377 10.65 -25.32 51.08
N ALA A 378 11.01 -24.59 50.03
CA ALA A 378 12.37 -24.52 49.50
C ALA A 378 12.71 -23.04 49.25
N ALA A 379 13.96 -22.64 49.48
CA ALA A 379 14.36 -21.22 49.48
C ALA A 379 15.19 -20.86 48.24
N SER A 380 15.11 -19.59 47.85
CA SER A 380 15.96 -18.94 46.86
C SER A 380 17.44 -18.96 47.24
N GLN A 381 18.33 -19.03 46.24
CA GLN A 381 19.50 -18.15 46.18
C GLN A 381 20.08 -18.03 44.77
N LEU A 382 20.70 -16.89 44.47
CA LEU A 382 21.56 -16.70 43.31
C LEU A 382 23.00 -17.02 43.72
N THR A 383 23.82 -17.62 42.84
CA THR A 383 25.20 -17.17 42.62
C THR A 383 25.84 -17.77 41.36
N GLN A 384 26.47 -16.90 40.57
CA GLN A 384 27.82 -16.99 39.98
C GLN A 384 28.39 -18.35 39.51
N THR A 385 28.77 -18.39 38.24
CA THR A 385 29.62 -19.42 37.61
C THR A 385 31.10 -19.30 38.02
N PRO A 386 31.77 -20.38 38.42
CA PRO A 386 33.24 -20.47 38.42
C PRO A 386 33.77 -21.04 37.08
N SER A 387 35.03 -20.73 36.75
CA SER A 387 35.71 -21.16 35.53
C SER A 387 36.86 -22.14 35.80
N THR A 388 36.95 -23.22 35.01
CA THR A 388 38.14 -24.12 34.98
C THR A 388 38.44 -24.55 33.54
N GLN A 389 39.69 -24.91 33.24
CA GLN A 389 40.23 -25.16 31.88
C GLN A 389 40.55 -26.65 31.61
N SER A 390 41.06 -26.93 30.40
CA SER A 390 41.58 -28.20 29.83
C SER A 390 40.54 -29.21 29.28
N GLY A 391 40.80 -29.94 28.19
CA GLY A 391 41.91 -29.81 27.22
C GLY A 391 42.08 -31.01 26.26
N GLY A 392 42.29 -30.75 24.96
CA GLY A 392 42.46 -31.78 23.89
C GLY A 392 41.14 -32.37 23.38
N THR A 393 41.02 -32.93 22.17
CA THR A 393 41.96 -33.09 21.02
C THR A 393 41.15 -33.13 19.70
N ALA A 394 41.81 -33.12 18.53
CA ALA A 394 41.18 -32.79 17.23
C ALA A 394 40.79 -33.97 16.32
N ALA A 395 39.79 -33.76 15.45
CA ALA A 395 39.58 -34.45 14.16
C ALA A 395 38.73 -33.57 13.20
N ARG A 396 38.64 -33.95 11.90
CA ARG A 396 37.82 -33.32 10.83
C ARG A 396 36.99 -34.38 10.10
N LEU A 397 35.88 -33.97 9.46
CA LEU A 397 35.35 -34.32 8.10
C LEU A 397 33.80 -34.45 8.07
N GLY A 398 33.17 -34.21 6.90
CA GLY A 398 31.70 -34.17 6.67
C GLY A 398 31.07 -32.83 7.08
N GLU A 399 30.22 -32.11 6.34
CA GLU A 399 29.33 -32.35 5.17
C GLU A 399 28.09 -33.23 5.44
N GLU A 400 26.92 -32.73 4.98
CA GLU A 400 25.56 -33.30 5.00
C GLU A 400 24.96 -33.53 6.42
N GLU A 401 23.66 -33.31 6.72
CA GLU A 401 22.44 -32.97 5.96
C GLU A 401 21.48 -32.11 6.85
N GLU A 402 20.56 -31.33 6.26
CA GLU A 402 19.40 -30.73 6.95
C GLU A 402 18.10 -31.27 6.33
N GLU A 403 17.22 -31.93 7.11
CA GLU A 403 15.79 -32.00 6.76
C GLU A 403 14.86 -32.20 7.98
N GLU A 404 13.55 -32.19 7.71
CA GLU A 404 12.42 -31.97 8.62
C GLU A 404 12.18 -32.99 9.74
N VAL A 405 11.43 -32.56 10.77
CA VAL A 405 10.17 -33.26 11.11
C VAL A 405 9.02 -32.27 11.36
N LEU A 406 8.14 -32.20 10.37
CA LEU A 406 6.69 -31.91 10.36
C LEU A 406 5.99 -31.10 11.47
N ALA A 407 5.07 -30.24 11.02
CA ALA A 407 3.87 -29.86 11.75
C ALA A 407 2.86 -31.02 11.85
N CYS A 408 2.08 -31.08 12.94
CA CYS A 408 0.99 -32.05 13.09
C CYS A 408 -0.37 -31.43 12.73
N ALA A 409 -1.18 -32.13 11.93
CA ALA A 409 -2.41 -31.60 11.35
C ALA A 409 -3.68 -32.05 12.10
N SER A 410 -4.81 -31.36 11.85
CA SER A 410 -6.15 -31.82 12.21
C SER A 410 -7.00 -31.99 10.95
N ARG A 411 -7.43 -33.23 10.67
CA ARG A 411 -8.42 -33.55 9.63
C ARG A 411 -9.33 -34.67 10.13
N ALA A 412 -10.62 -34.58 9.82
CA ALA A 412 -11.65 -35.44 10.39
C ALA A 412 -11.67 -36.86 9.79
N VAL A 413 -12.20 -37.81 10.57
CA VAL A 413 -12.24 -39.25 10.25
C VAL A 413 -13.30 -39.61 9.22
N VAL A 414 -12.94 -40.47 8.27
CA VAL A 414 -13.83 -41.42 7.58
C VAL A 414 -13.17 -42.81 7.65
N ALA A 415 -13.98 -43.88 7.68
CA ALA A 415 -13.52 -45.22 8.08
C ALA A 415 -12.79 -46.01 6.98
N SER A 416 -12.12 -47.08 7.43
CA SER A 416 -11.25 -47.99 6.66
C SER A 416 -11.99 -49.17 6.05
N GLU A 417 -11.49 -49.68 4.92
CA GLU A 417 -11.38 -51.13 4.68
C GLU A 417 -10.19 -51.45 3.75
N VAL A 418 -9.81 -52.73 3.61
CA VAL A 418 -8.41 -53.19 3.49
C VAL A 418 -8.20 -54.23 2.38
N GLU A 419 -7.06 -54.19 1.66
CA GLU A 419 -6.17 -55.35 1.37
C GLU A 419 -4.98 -55.00 0.44
N GLY A 420 -3.98 -55.90 0.31
CA GLY A 420 -3.36 -56.12 -1.02
C GLY A 420 -1.84 -56.01 -1.25
N ALA A 421 -0.98 -56.62 -0.43
CA ALA A 421 0.33 -57.19 -0.82
C ALA A 421 1.50 -56.35 -1.44
N ARG A 422 2.74 -56.78 -1.11
CA ARG A 422 4.01 -56.56 -1.84
C ARG A 422 4.39 -57.91 -2.54
N PRO A 423 5.61 -58.16 -3.10
CA PRO A 423 6.79 -57.33 -3.39
C PRO A 423 7.22 -57.54 -4.90
N ASP A 424 8.46 -57.61 -5.41
CA ASP A 424 9.86 -57.54 -4.89
C ASP A 424 10.88 -57.31 -6.04
N THR A 425 12.15 -57.04 -5.69
CA THR A 425 13.40 -57.26 -6.48
C THR A 425 13.62 -56.53 -7.83
N SER A 426 14.83 -56.36 -8.38
CA SER A 426 16.21 -56.22 -7.83
C SER A 426 17.21 -55.85 -8.95
N GLY A 427 18.44 -55.40 -8.60
CA GLY A 427 19.66 -55.82 -9.31
C GLY A 427 20.44 -54.83 -10.18
N GLY A 428 21.65 -54.47 -9.72
CA GLY A 428 22.86 -54.95 -10.43
C GLY A 428 23.83 -53.97 -11.13
N SER A 429 24.98 -53.76 -10.47
CA SER A 429 26.34 -53.84 -11.07
C SER A 429 27.06 -52.61 -11.68
N THR A 430 28.39 -52.66 -11.53
CA THR A 430 29.46 -51.69 -11.90
C THR A 430 30.52 -52.44 -12.77
N PRO A 431 31.83 -52.09 -12.97
CA PRO A 431 32.69 -50.98 -12.50
C PRO A 431 33.75 -50.44 -13.54
N HIS A 432 34.81 -49.77 -13.02
CA HIS A 432 36.19 -49.56 -13.58
C HIS A 432 36.45 -48.38 -14.56
N ALA A 433 37.63 -47.71 -14.58
CA ALA A 433 38.72 -47.55 -13.60
C ALA A 433 39.86 -46.56 -14.03
N GLN A 434 40.62 -46.02 -13.05
CA GLN A 434 42.04 -45.52 -13.10
C GLN A 434 42.42 -44.26 -13.93
N ARG A 435 43.59 -43.58 -13.76
CA ARG A 435 44.33 -43.10 -12.54
C ARG A 435 45.52 -42.16 -12.94
N ALA A 436 45.91 -41.25 -12.02
CA ALA A 436 47.30 -40.83 -11.65
C ALA A 436 47.99 -39.52 -12.17
N ALA A 437 48.55 -38.79 -11.19
CA ALA A 437 49.84 -38.03 -11.13
C ALA A 437 50.02 -36.59 -11.71
N GLY A 438 50.82 -35.78 -10.98
CA GLY A 438 51.39 -34.46 -11.35
C GLY A 438 52.94 -34.52 -11.45
N PRO A 439 53.78 -33.58 -10.93
CA PRO A 439 53.50 -32.36 -10.13
C PRO A 439 54.40 -31.08 -10.41
N SER A 440 54.17 -29.98 -9.65
CA SER A 440 55.12 -28.93 -9.14
C SER A 440 56.03 -28.07 -10.08
N GLY A 441 56.30 -26.79 -9.71
CA GLY A 441 57.45 -25.99 -10.26
C GLY A 441 57.38 -24.45 -10.15
N GLU A 442 58.01 -23.86 -9.13
CA GLU A 442 57.95 -22.47 -8.64
C GLU A 442 58.77 -21.31 -9.33
N HIS A 443 58.44 -20.05 -8.93
CA HIS A 443 59.32 -18.89 -8.60
C HIS A 443 59.82 -17.78 -9.62
N GLN A 444 59.40 -16.54 -9.31
CA GLN A 444 60.09 -15.22 -9.26
C GLN A 444 60.99 -14.61 -10.39
N GLY A 445 60.40 -13.61 -11.09
CA GLY A 445 60.75 -12.17 -11.24
C GLY A 445 62.15 -11.52 -11.06
N LEU A 446 62.39 -10.41 -11.81
CA LEU A 446 63.32 -9.29 -11.52
C LEU A 446 63.09 -8.08 -12.49
N ALA A 447 63.76 -6.93 -12.27
CA ALA A 447 63.66 -5.71 -13.12
C ALA A 447 64.88 -4.76 -12.97
N GLN A 448 65.21 -3.90 -13.96
CA GLN A 448 65.75 -2.50 -13.79
C GLN A 448 66.17 -1.71 -15.08
N HIS A 449 65.83 -0.40 -15.08
CA HIS A 449 66.59 0.81 -15.54
C HIS A 449 66.84 1.31 -17.00
N ALA A 450 67.11 2.64 -17.05
CA ALA A 450 67.54 3.58 -18.12
C ALA A 450 66.50 4.07 -19.19
N GLY A 451 66.43 5.36 -19.58
CA GLY A 451 67.01 6.60 -19.00
C GLY A 451 66.95 7.90 -19.86
N ALA A 452 67.01 9.07 -19.19
CA ALA A 452 67.49 10.42 -19.64
C ALA A 452 66.58 11.46 -20.39
N ARG A 453 66.94 12.75 -20.17
CA ARG A 453 66.61 14.04 -20.86
C ARG A 453 65.26 14.75 -20.57
N GLU A 454 65.16 16.05 -20.18
CA GLU A 454 65.76 17.37 -20.55
C GLU A 454 64.89 18.14 -21.59
N VAL A 455 64.48 19.43 -21.50
CA VAL A 455 64.62 20.59 -20.54
C VAL A 455 63.38 21.54 -20.68
N GLY A 456 63.04 22.42 -19.71
CA GLY A 456 62.26 23.66 -19.99
C GLY A 456 61.60 24.42 -18.81
N VAL A 457 61.93 25.71 -18.59
CA VAL A 457 61.30 26.65 -17.62
C VAL A 457 61.34 28.10 -18.15
N PRO A 458 60.28 28.92 -17.98
CA PRO A 458 60.46 30.24 -17.36
C PRO A 458 59.33 30.68 -16.39
N GLN A 459 59.72 31.46 -15.37
CA GLN A 459 58.88 32.30 -14.48
C GLN A 459 58.81 33.76 -15.05
N PRO A 460 58.26 34.85 -14.42
CA PRO A 460 57.82 35.00 -13.01
C PRO A 460 56.60 35.94 -12.69
N ALA A 461 56.33 36.04 -11.37
CA ALA A 461 55.78 37.20 -10.62
C ALA A 461 54.24 37.45 -10.66
N LYS A 462 53.59 38.11 -9.68
CA LYS A 462 54.03 38.87 -8.48
C LYS A 462 53.17 38.54 -7.22
N ALA A 463 53.68 38.87 -6.02
CA ALA A 463 52.91 39.03 -4.76
C ALA A 463 52.82 40.53 -4.37
N PRO A 464 51.94 40.94 -3.42
CA PRO A 464 52.26 40.95 -1.98
C PRO A 464 51.10 40.39 -1.09
N VAL A 465 51.25 39.84 0.13
CA VAL A 465 52.08 40.12 1.33
C VAL A 465 51.52 41.22 2.27
N ARG A 466 50.87 40.78 3.37
CA ARG A 466 51.21 41.14 4.77
C ARG A 466 50.47 40.26 5.80
N SER A 467 51.05 40.15 7.00
CA SER A 467 50.65 39.29 8.15
C SER A 467 50.43 40.18 9.41
N PRO A 468 50.48 39.78 10.72
CA PRO A 468 50.92 38.52 11.37
C PRO A 468 50.10 37.99 12.60
N GLY A 469 50.54 36.85 13.16
CA GLY A 469 50.21 36.32 14.51
C GLY A 469 49.11 35.22 14.54
N GLY A 470 49.22 34.09 15.26
CA GLY A 470 50.28 33.53 16.14
C GLY A 470 49.73 33.10 17.51
N GLY A 471 49.89 31.87 18.03
CA GLY A 471 50.50 30.64 17.48
C GLY A 471 50.44 29.46 18.48
N THR A 472 51.08 28.33 18.12
CA THR A 472 51.44 27.14 18.97
C THR A 472 50.34 26.24 19.60
N PHE A 473 50.70 24.95 19.73
CA PHE A 473 49.92 23.75 20.15
C PHE A 473 50.44 23.19 21.52
N PRO A 474 50.03 22.00 22.06
CA PRO A 474 48.84 21.16 21.88
C PRO A 474 48.04 20.86 23.21
N PRO A 475 47.86 19.63 23.76
CA PRO A 475 46.54 18.98 23.83
C PRO A 475 46.06 18.47 25.23
N GLU A 476 44.81 17.95 25.31
CA GLU A 476 44.41 16.63 25.88
C GLU A 476 43.00 16.54 26.53
N LEU A 477 42.39 15.36 26.33
CA LEU A 477 41.36 14.62 27.09
C LEU A 477 40.00 15.22 27.55
N SER A 478 38.96 14.53 27.04
CA SER A 478 37.81 13.94 27.78
C SER A 478 36.52 14.74 28.05
N SER A 479 35.45 14.20 27.47
CA SER A 479 34.01 14.46 27.68
C SER A 479 33.46 13.79 28.98
N PRO A 480 32.13 13.79 29.25
CA PRO A 480 31.05 14.71 28.83
C PRO A 480 30.18 15.19 30.04
N LEU A 481 29.21 16.09 29.83
CA LEU A 481 27.86 16.00 30.45
C LEU A 481 26.86 17.04 29.91
N LEU A 482 25.57 16.78 30.16
CA LEU A 482 24.39 17.61 29.85
C LEU A 482 24.15 18.61 31.01
N SER A 483 23.42 19.74 30.92
CA SER A 483 22.06 19.89 30.38
C SER A 483 21.79 21.33 29.83
N PRO A 484 20.62 22.02 29.98
CA PRO A 484 19.94 22.58 28.80
C PRO A 484 19.80 24.13 28.81
N ASP A 485 18.78 24.64 28.11
CA ASP A 485 18.23 26.00 28.15
C ASP A 485 19.01 27.12 27.43
N SER A 486 19.08 27.00 26.10
CA SER A 486 18.83 28.16 25.22
C SER A 486 18.06 27.75 23.94
N VAL A 487 16.77 28.08 23.89
CA VAL A 487 15.91 27.77 22.72
C VAL A 487 16.12 28.84 21.64
N THR A 488 17.14 28.65 20.80
CA THR A 488 17.22 29.31 19.49
C THR A 488 16.44 28.47 18.48
N SER A 489 15.46 29.08 17.82
CA SER A 489 14.66 28.42 16.79
C SER A 489 15.52 28.06 15.59
N LYS A 490 15.81 26.76 15.39
CA LYS A 490 16.32 26.25 14.12
C LYS A 490 15.17 25.80 13.24
N ASN A 491 15.15 26.28 12.00
CA ASN A 491 14.21 25.81 10.98
C ASN A 491 14.72 24.46 10.44
N GLU A 492 13.86 23.43 10.41
CA GLU A 492 14.16 22.16 9.75
C GLU A 492 14.22 22.26 8.21
N GLU A 493 14.01 23.46 7.66
CA GLU A 493 14.11 23.74 6.22
C GLU A 493 15.56 23.82 5.70
N ASP A 494 16.58 23.87 6.58
CA ASP A 494 17.99 24.15 6.23
C ASP A 494 18.92 22.90 6.24
N GLU A 495 18.47 21.76 6.78
CA GLU A 495 19.30 20.53 6.80
C GLU A 495 19.37 19.80 5.44
N ASP A 496 18.40 20.02 4.54
CA ASP A 496 18.48 19.54 3.14
C ASP A 496 19.26 20.53 2.25
N ALA A 497 19.39 21.81 2.66
CA ALA A 497 20.12 22.85 1.95
C ALA A 497 21.64 22.82 2.21
N THR A 498 22.07 22.44 3.42
CA THR A 498 23.50 22.37 3.81
C THR A 498 24.23 21.12 3.29
N ARG A 499 23.53 20.18 2.65
CA ARG A 499 24.15 19.20 1.76
C ARG A 499 24.54 19.90 0.45
N LYS A 500 25.79 20.37 0.34
CA LYS A 500 26.42 20.79 -0.93
C LYS A 500 26.34 19.65 -1.97
N ARG A 501 25.24 19.60 -2.70
CA ARG A 501 25.08 18.79 -3.92
C ARG A 501 25.98 19.42 -4.98
N TYR A 502 27.14 18.80 -5.22
CA TYR A 502 27.69 18.85 -6.57
C TYR A 502 26.59 18.32 -7.50
N PRO A 503 26.33 18.94 -8.66
CA PRO A 503 25.43 18.35 -9.64
C PRO A 503 26.05 17.01 -10.08
N ALA A 504 25.46 15.92 -9.61
CA ALA A 504 25.84 14.59 -10.07
C ALA A 504 25.55 14.52 -11.56
N ASP A 505 26.49 13.98 -12.34
CA ASP A 505 26.35 13.92 -13.79
C ASP A 505 25.06 13.18 -14.19
N LYS A 506 24.55 13.49 -15.38
CA LYS A 506 23.37 12.84 -15.95
C LYS A 506 23.53 11.31 -15.98
N ALA A 507 24.75 10.79 -16.18
CA ALA A 507 25.04 9.37 -16.09
C ALA A 507 24.72 8.74 -14.71
N TYR A 508 24.96 9.46 -13.59
CA TYR A 508 24.58 8.98 -12.26
C TYR A 508 23.06 8.83 -12.14
N PHE A 509 22.28 9.79 -12.65
CA PHE A 509 20.82 9.69 -12.61
C PHE A 509 20.27 8.59 -13.53
N VAL A 510 20.95 8.29 -14.65
CA VAL A 510 20.64 7.11 -15.49
C VAL A 510 21.00 5.81 -14.77
N ALA A 511 22.14 5.72 -14.10
CA ALA A 511 22.49 4.56 -13.26
C ALA A 511 21.50 4.39 -12.07
N LYS A 512 20.99 5.49 -11.53
CA LYS A 512 19.93 5.48 -10.52
C LYS A 512 18.59 4.99 -11.08
N GLU A 513 18.26 5.33 -12.33
CA GLU A 513 17.08 4.79 -13.04
C GLU A 513 17.17 3.27 -13.25
N VAL A 514 18.37 2.73 -13.50
CA VAL A 514 18.61 1.27 -13.48
C VAL A 514 18.26 0.72 -12.10
N CYS A 515 18.90 1.22 -11.04
CA CYS A 515 18.67 0.75 -9.67
C CYS A 515 17.19 0.80 -9.26
N THR A 516 16.49 1.92 -9.54
CA THR A 516 15.12 2.08 -9.07
C THR A 516 14.13 1.22 -9.85
N THR A 517 14.36 1.01 -11.15
CA THR A 517 13.54 0.07 -11.94
C THR A 517 13.88 -1.39 -11.64
N GLU A 518 15.14 -1.70 -11.30
CA GLU A 518 15.58 -3.06 -10.97
C GLU A 518 14.99 -3.56 -9.64
N ARG A 519 14.85 -2.66 -8.64
CA ARG A 519 14.10 -2.96 -7.40
C ARG A 519 12.64 -3.35 -7.68
N THR A 520 11.99 -2.71 -8.65
CA THR A 520 10.63 -3.08 -9.06
C THR A 520 10.62 -4.36 -9.87
N HIS A 521 11.59 -4.57 -10.77
CA HIS A 521 11.71 -5.82 -11.53
C HIS A 521 11.86 -7.03 -10.60
N LEU A 522 12.72 -6.95 -9.58
CA LEU A 522 12.84 -8.02 -8.57
C LEU A 522 11.54 -8.24 -7.79
N LYS A 523 10.86 -7.18 -7.35
CA LYS A 523 9.54 -7.31 -6.69
C LYS A 523 8.49 -7.94 -7.61
N ASP A 524 8.52 -7.63 -8.91
CA ASP A 524 7.65 -8.26 -9.92
C ASP A 524 8.00 -9.74 -10.15
N LEU A 525 9.28 -10.15 -10.03
CA LEU A 525 9.67 -11.57 -10.03
C LEU A 525 9.23 -12.30 -8.76
N GLU A 526 9.38 -11.66 -7.58
CA GLU A 526 8.96 -12.22 -6.28
C GLU A 526 7.45 -12.57 -6.26
N VAL A 527 6.61 -11.82 -6.99
CA VAL A 527 5.16 -12.17 -7.15
C VAL A 527 5.01 -13.60 -7.67
N VAL A 528 5.90 -14.06 -8.54
CA VAL A 528 5.89 -15.41 -9.12
C VAL A 528 6.70 -16.40 -8.27
N THR A 529 7.98 -16.10 -8.01
CA THR A 529 8.91 -17.07 -7.39
C THR A 529 8.62 -17.30 -5.90
N VAL A 530 8.10 -16.30 -5.19
CA VAL A 530 7.77 -16.38 -3.76
C VAL A 530 6.27 -16.49 -3.54
N TRP A 531 5.49 -15.49 -3.97
CA TRP A 531 4.08 -15.38 -3.59
C TRP A 531 3.19 -16.42 -4.31
N PHE A 532 3.31 -16.56 -5.64
CA PHE A 532 2.55 -17.55 -6.40
C PHE A 532 2.97 -18.98 -6.05
N ARG A 533 4.27 -19.26 -5.86
CA ARG A 533 4.76 -20.56 -5.33
C ARG A 533 4.13 -20.90 -3.98
N SER A 534 4.19 -19.97 -3.02
CA SER A 534 3.60 -20.16 -1.68
C SER A 534 2.08 -20.24 -1.71
N PHE A 535 1.42 -19.79 -2.78
CA PHE A 535 -0.01 -19.95 -2.98
C PHE A 535 -0.35 -21.35 -3.52
N LEU A 536 0.25 -21.77 -4.64
CA LEU A 536 0.04 -23.09 -5.23
C LEU A 536 0.33 -24.24 -4.24
N GLY A 537 1.38 -24.10 -3.43
CA GLY A 537 1.72 -25.10 -2.40
C GLY A 537 0.72 -25.24 -1.26
N LYS A 538 -0.24 -24.33 -1.09
CA LYS A 538 -1.28 -24.39 -0.03
C LYS A 538 -2.57 -25.05 -0.48
N ASP A 539 -2.92 -24.94 -1.75
CA ASP A 539 -4.17 -25.49 -2.30
C ASP A 539 -4.10 -27.01 -2.54
N GLY A 540 -2.91 -27.61 -2.40
CA GLY A 540 -2.69 -29.06 -2.65
C GLY A 540 -2.78 -29.45 -4.13
N LEU A 541 -2.85 -28.47 -5.04
CA LEU A 541 -2.87 -28.66 -6.49
C LEU A 541 -1.48 -28.99 -7.03
N VAL A 542 -0.96 -30.17 -6.66
CA VAL A 542 0.31 -30.71 -7.14
C VAL A 542 0.17 -31.21 -8.58
N MET A 543 -0.03 -30.28 -9.50
CA MET A 543 0.39 -30.46 -10.88
C MET A 543 1.92 -30.36 -10.88
N GLU A 544 2.65 -31.45 -11.04
CA GLU A 544 4.12 -31.38 -10.93
C GLU A 544 4.75 -30.61 -12.09
N ARG A 545 4.25 -30.80 -13.32
CA ARG A 545 4.91 -30.36 -14.56
C ARG A 545 5.01 -28.84 -14.73
N VAL A 546 3.88 -28.15 -14.88
CA VAL A 546 3.86 -26.73 -15.27
C VAL A 546 4.49 -25.81 -14.21
N PRO A 547 4.20 -25.95 -12.89
CA PRO A 547 4.87 -25.19 -11.84
C PRO A 547 6.38 -25.46 -11.79
N SER A 548 6.83 -26.71 -11.93
CA SER A 548 8.27 -27.03 -11.94
C SER A 548 8.97 -26.43 -13.16
N MET A 549 8.37 -26.50 -14.35
CA MET A 549 8.88 -25.83 -15.56
C MET A 549 8.92 -24.31 -15.41
N LEU A 550 7.90 -23.69 -14.80
CA LEU A 550 7.88 -22.27 -14.50
C LEU A 550 9.02 -21.87 -13.56
N PHE A 551 9.15 -22.55 -12.42
CA PHE A 551 10.12 -22.18 -11.38
C PHE A 551 11.56 -22.50 -11.78
N ALA A 552 11.83 -23.61 -12.47
CA ALA A 552 13.16 -23.93 -12.99
C ALA A 552 13.70 -22.89 -13.99
N ASN A 553 12.82 -22.15 -14.68
CA ASN A 553 13.22 -21.07 -15.59
C ASN A 553 13.20 -19.68 -14.95
N MET A 554 12.37 -19.45 -13.92
CA MET A 554 12.28 -18.16 -13.21
C MET A 554 13.38 -17.98 -12.14
N ASP A 555 13.72 -19.01 -11.38
CA ASP A 555 14.62 -18.89 -10.22
C ASP A 555 16.07 -18.50 -10.59
N PRO A 556 16.69 -19.06 -11.66
CA PRO A 556 18.01 -18.63 -12.09
C PRO A 556 18.04 -17.15 -12.53
N LEU A 557 16.93 -16.65 -13.08
CA LEU A 557 16.79 -15.25 -13.48
C LEU A 557 16.62 -14.35 -12.25
N TYR A 558 15.80 -14.75 -11.28
CA TYR A 558 15.64 -14.04 -10.02
C TYR A 558 16.98 -13.88 -9.27
N GLU A 559 17.76 -14.95 -9.10
CA GLU A 559 19.07 -14.85 -8.43
C GLU A 559 20.10 -14.04 -9.25
N PHE A 560 20.09 -14.12 -10.59
CA PHE A 560 20.88 -13.21 -11.43
C PHE A 560 20.53 -11.74 -11.19
N HIS A 561 19.24 -11.38 -11.27
CA HIS A 561 18.77 -10.00 -11.05
C HIS A 561 19.07 -9.52 -9.62
N ARG A 562 18.98 -10.41 -8.62
CA ARG A 562 19.29 -10.15 -7.21
C ARG A 562 20.77 -9.86 -6.99
N GLY A 563 21.65 -10.60 -7.66
CA GLY A 563 23.09 -10.31 -7.71
C GLY A 563 23.39 -8.97 -8.41
N PHE A 564 22.78 -8.74 -9.58
CA PHE A 564 22.98 -7.51 -10.36
C PHE A 564 22.53 -6.24 -9.61
N LEU A 565 21.35 -6.24 -8.98
CA LEU A 565 20.90 -5.09 -8.17
C LEU A 565 21.92 -4.75 -7.08
N LYS A 566 22.44 -5.76 -6.37
CA LYS A 566 23.41 -5.57 -5.29
C LYS A 566 24.69 -4.89 -5.78
N GLU A 567 25.18 -5.23 -6.97
CA GLU A 567 26.34 -4.56 -7.59
C GLU A 567 26.04 -3.09 -7.95
N VAL A 568 24.85 -2.82 -8.52
CA VAL A 568 24.42 -1.45 -8.88
C VAL A 568 24.20 -0.59 -7.63
N GLU A 569 23.60 -1.13 -6.57
CA GLU A 569 23.40 -0.42 -5.28
C GLU A 569 24.73 -0.11 -4.59
N GLN A 570 25.66 -1.08 -4.58
CA GLN A 570 27.01 -0.86 -4.06
C GLN A 570 27.73 0.24 -4.86
N ARG A 571 27.64 0.22 -6.20
CA ARG A 571 28.24 1.24 -7.06
C ARG A 571 27.67 2.64 -6.81
N LEU A 572 26.34 2.79 -6.73
CA LEU A 572 25.72 4.08 -6.42
C LEU A 572 26.10 4.59 -5.03
N THR A 573 26.20 3.70 -4.03
CA THR A 573 26.66 4.05 -2.69
C THR A 573 28.10 4.58 -2.69
N LEU A 574 28.99 3.97 -3.49
CA LEU A 574 30.37 4.44 -3.68
C LEU A 574 30.43 5.77 -4.48
N TRP A 575 29.52 5.98 -5.43
CA TRP A 575 29.41 7.21 -6.22
C TRP A 575 28.96 8.41 -5.36
N GLU A 576 28.02 8.20 -4.42
CA GLU A 576 27.51 9.21 -3.48
C GLU A 576 28.45 9.47 -2.28
N GLY A 577 29.43 8.60 -2.05
CA GLY A 577 30.31 8.62 -0.88
C GLY A 577 31.12 9.91 -0.72
N ARG A 578 30.99 10.57 0.44
CA ARG A 578 31.91 11.65 0.82
C ARG A 578 33.28 11.08 1.18
N SER A 579 34.33 11.82 0.81
CA SER A 579 35.73 11.61 1.22
C SER A 579 36.35 10.25 0.87
N ASN A 580 36.85 10.13 -0.37
CA ASN A 580 38.17 9.53 -0.64
C ASN A 580 38.80 10.22 -1.86
N ALA A 581 39.64 11.22 -1.63
CA ALA A 581 40.20 12.06 -2.70
C ALA A 581 41.10 11.31 -3.70
N HIS A 582 41.63 10.16 -3.28
CA HIS A 582 42.57 9.33 -4.04
C HIS A 582 41.91 8.20 -4.87
N LEU A 583 40.59 8.01 -4.77
CA LEU A 583 39.84 6.93 -5.46
C LEU A 583 38.77 7.47 -6.43
N LYS A 584 38.88 8.73 -6.86
CA LYS A 584 37.79 9.46 -7.53
C LYS A 584 37.43 9.02 -8.96
N GLY A 585 38.22 8.17 -9.61
CA GLY A 585 37.99 7.74 -10.99
C GLY A 585 37.04 6.55 -11.12
N ASP A 586 37.51 5.38 -10.67
CA ASP A 586 37.00 4.08 -11.13
C ASP A 586 35.57 3.72 -10.66
N HIS A 587 35.00 4.50 -9.73
CA HIS A 587 33.68 4.29 -9.16
C HIS A 587 32.61 5.27 -9.66
N GLN A 588 32.98 6.32 -10.43
CA GLN A 588 32.03 7.28 -11.00
C GLN A 588 31.60 6.87 -12.42
N ARG A 589 31.20 5.60 -12.55
CA ARG A 589 30.89 4.93 -13.82
C ARG A 589 29.92 3.75 -13.60
N ILE A 590 29.34 3.19 -14.66
CA ILE A 590 28.41 2.03 -14.55
C ILE A 590 28.56 1.00 -15.68
N GLY A 591 29.20 1.36 -16.80
CA GLY A 591 29.33 0.52 -17.99
C GLY A 591 30.07 -0.79 -17.75
N ASP A 592 31.02 -0.84 -16.82
CA ASP A 592 31.73 -2.07 -16.42
C ASP A 592 30.82 -3.10 -15.74
N ILE A 593 29.96 -2.65 -14.82
CA ILE A 593 28.94 -3.50 -14.18
C ILE A 593 27.88 -3.91 -15.19
N MET A 594 27.43 -2.99 -16.06
CA MET A 594 26.49 -3.33 -17.14
C MET A 594 27.11 -4.38 -18.08
N LEU A 595 28.35 -4.20 -18.54
CA LEU A 595 29.04 -5.13 -19.45
C LEU A 595 29.18 -6.52 -18.83
N LYS A 596 29.63 -6.60 -17.58
CA LYS A 596 29.71 -7.87 -16.83
C LYS A 596 28.35 -8.56 -16.80
N ASN A 597 27.30 -7.84 -16.40
CA ASN A 597 26.00 -8.45 -16.16
C ASN A 597 25.19 -8.70 -17.45
N MET A 598 25.42 -7.96 -18.55
CA MET A 598 24.85 -8.33 -19.86
C MET A 598 25.48 -9.60 -20.42
N ASN A 599 26.78 -9.85 -20.17
CA ASN A 599 27.42 -11.13 -20.50
C ASN A 599 26.86 -12.30 -19.68
N LEU A 600 26.53 -12.08 -18.41
CA LEU A 600 25.86 -13.10 -17.57
C LEU A 600 24.41 -13.34 -18.02
N LEU A 601 23.64 -12.28 -18.32
CA LEU A 601 22.29 -12.37 -18.91
C LEU A 601 22.28 -13.19 -20.21
N LYS A 602 23.34 -13.08 -21.02
CA LYS A 602 23.53 -13.86 -22.25
C LYS A 602 23.74 -15.37 -21.99
N GLN A 603 24.24 -15.75 -20.80
CA GLN A 603 24.32 -17.16 -20.36
C GLN A 603 22.93 -17.67 -19.95
N CYS A 604 22.08 -16.81 -19.38
CA CYS A 604 20.68 -17.11 -19.04
C CYS A 604 19.72 -17.20 -20.25
N MET A 605 20.24 -17.14 -21.48
CA MET A 605 19.42 -17.20 -22.70
C MET A 605 18.67 -18.53 -22.89
N GLY A 606 19.13 -19.62 -22.27
CA GLY A 606 18.37 -20.88 -22.23
C GLY A 606 17.03 -20.71 -21.52
N GLN A 607 17.07 -20.20 -20.29
CA GLN A 607 15.89 -19.96 -19.45
C GLN A 607 14.95 -18.95 -20.10
N LEU A 608 15.48 -17.85 -20.66
CA LEU A 608 14.68 -16.83 -21.35
C LEU A 608 13.92 -17.42 -22.55
N ARG A 609 14.57 -18.23 -23.40
CA ARG A 609 13.90 -18.88 -24.53
C ARG A 609 12.80 -19.86 -24.09
N GLN A 610 12.96 -20.55 -22.96
CA GLN A 610 11.96 -21.49 -22.44
C GLN A 610 10.69 -20.82 -21.90
N HIS A 611 10.67 -19.50 -21.70
CA HIS A 611 9.44 -18.79 -21.27
C HIS A 611 8.30 -18.96 -22.28
N GLU A 612 8.60 -19.17 -23.57
CA GLU A 612 7.59 -19.47 -24.57
C GLU A 612 6.91 -20.82 -24.33
N ALA A 613 7.68 -21.87 -24.06
CA ALA A 613 7.15 -23.20 -23.74
C ALA A 613 6.38 -23.20 -22.41
N VAL A 614 6.89 -22.49 -21.39
CA VAL A 614 6.22 -22.32 -20.09
C VAL A 614 4.86 -21.62 -20.26
N LEU A 615 4.79 -20.53 -21.04
CA LEU A 615 3.53 -19.82 -21.28
C LEU A 615 2.56 -20.64 -22.14
N ALA A 616 3.05 -21.40 -23.12
CA ALA A 616 2.21 -22.28 -23.94
C ALA A 616 1.60 -23.42 -23.11
N GLU A 617 2.40 -24.15 -22.32
CA GLU A 617 1.87 -25.22 -21.46
C GLU A 617 0.96 -24.68 -20.36
N LEU A 618 1.28 -23.53 -19.76
CA LEU A 618 0.39 -22.88 -18.79
C LEU A 618 -0.96 -22.49 -19.41
N GLN A 619 -1.01 -22.07 -20.67
CA GLN A 619 -2.28 -21.74 -21.34
C GLN A 619 -3.11 -22.98 -21.70
N VAL A 620 -2.45 -24.08 -22.09
CA VAL A 620 -3.14 -25.38 -22.27
C VAL A 620 -3.73 -25.84 -20.94
N GLU A 621 -2.93 -25.84 -19.86
CA GLU A 621 -3.38 -26.30 -18.55
C GLU A 621 -4.46 -25.39 -17.95
N LEU A 622 -4.41 -24.07 -18.17
CA LEU A 622 -5.47 -23.14 -17.78
C LEU A 622 -6.78 -23.32 -18.59
N ALA A 623 -6.74 -24.01 -19.74
CA ALA A 623 -7.92 -24.35 -20.53
C ALA A 623 -8.47 -25.75 -20.22
N THR A 624 -7.64 -26.67 -19.69
CA THR A 624 -8.05 -28.04 -19.29
C THR A 624 -8.38 -28.18 -17.81
N SER A 625 -7.70 -27.43 -16.94
CA SER A 625 -7.78 -27.54 -15.48
C SER A 625 -8.47 -26.32 -14.86
N GLU A 626 -9.80 -26.42 -14.73
CA GLU A 626 -10.61 -25.39 -14.04
C GLU A 626 -10.18 -25.15 -12.57
N PRO A 627 -9.67 -26.13 -11.78
CA PRO A 627 -9.07 -25.86 -10.48
C PRO A 627 -7.86 -24.94 -10.54
N LEU A 628 -6.94 -25.15 -11.50
CA LEU A 628 -5.82 -24.22 -11.73
C LEU A 628 -6.32 -22.85 -12.16
N ALA A 629 -7.32 -22.80 -13.04
CA ALA A 629 -7.90 -21.55 -13.51
C ALA A 629 -8.51 -20.76 -12.35
N GLU A 630 -9.24 -21.40 -11.43
CA GLU A 630 -9.78 -20.74 -10.23
C GLU A 630 -8.70 -20.33 -9.23
N SER A 631 -7.66 -21.14 -8.99
CA SER A 631 -6.52 -20.73 -8.17
C SER A 631 -5.79 -19.53 -8.77
N CYS A 632 -5.57 -19.49 -10.09
CA CYS A 632 -5.01 -18.32 -10.77
C CYS A 632 -5.93 -17.09 -10.69
N ARG A 633 -7.26 -17.26 -10.85
CA ARG A 633 -8.25 -16.18 -10.68
C ARG A 633 -8.27 -15.66 -9.23
N THR A 634 -8.09 -16.54 -8.24
CA THR A 634 -8.01 -16.19 -6.81
C THR A 634 -6.70 -15.48 -6.47
N PHE A 635 -5.57 -15.91 -7.03
CA PHE A 635 -4.29 -15.24 -6.85
C PHE A 635 -4.29 -13.81 -7.42
N GLU A 636 -4.92 -13.58 -8.57
CA GLU A 636 -5.15 -12.24 -9.15
C GLU A 636 -6.05 -11.31 -8.30
N LEU A 637 -6.66 -11.79 -7.21
CA LEU A 637 -7.38 -10.95 -6.24
C LEU A 637 -6.50 -10.53 -5.05
N GLN A 638 -5.29 -11.08 -4.91
CA GLN A 638 -4.36 -10.71 -3.84
C GLN A 638 -3.69 -9.36 -4.11
N ARG A 639 -3.44 -8.60 -3.03
CA ARG A 639 -2.87 -7.24 -3.12
C ARG A 639 -1.49 -7.17 -3.79
N VAL A 640 -0.72 -8.25 -3.71
CA VAL A 640 0.61 -8.39 -4.33
C VAL A 640 0.52 -8.59 -5.85
N CYS A 641 -0.56 -9.22 -6.34
CA CYS A 641 -0.82 -9.42 -7.76
C CYS A 641 -1.47 -8.14 -8.35
N TYR A 642 -0.71 -7.04 -8.38
CA TYR A 642 -1.20 -5.71 -8.74
C TYR A 642 -1.40 -5.49 -10.26
N LEU A 643 -1.07 -6.52 -11.06
CA LEU A 643 -1.30 -6.67 -12.49
C LEU A 643 -1.85 -8.10 -12.75
N PRO A 644 -2.43 -8.42 -13.93
CA PRO A 644 -2.77 -9.80 -14.28
C PRO A 644 -1.55 -10.72 -14.21
N LEU A 645 -1.72 -11.98 -13.81
CA LEU A 645 -0.60 -12.89 -13.52
C LEU A 645 0.35 -13.05 -14.72
N ALA A 646 -0.20 -13.15 -15.92
CA ALA A 646 0.56 -13.28 -17.16
C ALA A 646 1.46 -12.07 -17.48
N ALA A 647 1.17 -10.88 -16.95
CA ALA A 647 2.03 -9.71 -17.12
C ALA A 647 3.36 -9.83 -16.35
N PHE A 648 3.36 -10.54 -15.20
CA PHE A 648 4.59 -10.84 -14.46
C PHE A 648 5.46 -11.87 -15.20
N LEU A 649 4.84 -12.86 -15.85
CA LEU A 649 5.53 -13.88 -16.65
C LEU A 649 6.24 -13.32 -17.89
N LEU A 650 5.83 -12.15 -18.39
CA LEU A 650 6.50 -11.45 -19.50
C LEU A 650 7.67 -10.56 -19.05
N ARG A 651 7.78 -10.22 -17.76
CA ARG A 651 8.83 -9.32 -17.24
C ARG A 651 10.26 -9.76 -17.58
N PRO A 652 10.65 -11.04 -17.49
CA PRO A 652 12.00 -11.47 -17.82
C PRO A 652 12.37 -11.21 -19.29
N LEU A 653 11.40 -11.29 -20.20
CA LEU A 653 11.57 -11.01 -21.63
C LEU A 653 11.57 -9.51 -21.94
N GLN A 654 10.80 -8.71 -21.18
CA GLN A 654 10.72 -7.26 -21.33
C GLN A 654 11.95 -6.52 -20.74
N ARG A 655 12.55 -7.02 -19.66
CA ARG A 655 13.64 -6.32 -18.95
C ARG A 655 14.89 -6.05 -19.81
N PRO A 656 15.36 -6.95 -20.69
CA PRO A 656 16.47 -6.68 -21.61
C PRO A 656 16.24 -5.47 -22.52
N LEU A 657 15.00 -5.19 -22.95
CA LEU A 657 14.67 -3.99 -23.74
C LEU A 657 14.90 -2.71 -22.93
N HIS A 658 14.59 -2.71 -21.63
CA HIS A 658 14.85 -1.58 -20.76
C HIS A 658 16.36 -1.33 -20.60
N TYR A 659 17.16 -2.39 -20.46
CA TYR A 659 18.63 -2.27 -20.42
C TYR A 659 19.20 -1.69 -21.72
N ARG A 660 18.70 -2.12 -22.89
CA ARG A 660 19.04 -1.51 -24.19
C ARG A 660 18.76 -0.01 -24.19
N LEU A 661 17.54 0.39 -23.82
CA LEU A 661 17.12 1.80 -23.78
C LEU A 661 17.91 2.64 -22.77
N VAL A 662 18.38 2.06 -21.66
CA VAL A 662 19.33 2.71 -20.73
C VAL A 662 20.70 2.90 -21.40
N LEU A 663 21.25 1.84 -21.98
CA LEU A 663 22.60 1.84 -22.54
C LEU A 663 22.72 2.73 -23.78
N GLU A 664 21.69 2.82 -24.61
CA GLU A 664 21.58 3.80 -25.69
C GLU A 664 21.66 5.24 -25.17
N ARG A 665 20.99 5.54 -24.04
CA ARG A 665 21.02 6.87 -23.40
C ARG A 665 22.38 7.18 -22.79
N LEU A 666 23.07 6.21 -22.20
CA LEU A 666 24.46 6.36 -21.72
C LEU A 666 25.43 6.58 -22.88
N CYS A 667 25.34 5.78 -23.95
CA CYS A 667 26.18 5.93 -25.15
C CYS A 667 25.94 7.26 -25.90
N LYS A 668 24.74 7.83 -25.79
CA LYS A 668 24.40 9.17 -26.34
C LYS A 668 24.88 10.33 -25.45
N HIS A 669 25.09 10.08 -24.15
CA HIS A 669 25.57 11.08 -23.18
C HIS A 669 27.10 11.16 -23.14
N TYR A 670 27.78 10.00 -23.10
CA TYR A 670 29.23 9.94 -23.04
C TYR A 670 29.88 10.26 -24.39
N SER A 671 30.97 11.03 -24.36
CA SER A 671 31.83 11.24 -25.54
C SER A 671 32.67 9.97 -25.84
N PRO A 672 33.16 9.77 -27.08
CA PRO A 672 34.00 8.63 -27.42
C PRO A 672 35.33 8.53 -26.67
N ALA A 673 35.76 9.61 -26.00
CA ALA A 673 36.97 9.64 -25.16
C ALA A 673 36.68 9.33 -23.67
N HIS A 674 35.41 9.21 -23.26
CA HIS A 674 35.06 8.90 -21.87
C HIS A 674 35.38 7.42 -21.54
N PRO A 675 35.98 7.10 -20.38
CA PRO A 675 36.34 5.72 -20.04
C PRO A 675 35.18 4.74 -20.13
N ASP A 676 34.02 5.13 -19.59
CA ASP A 676 32.81 4.29 -19.52
C ASP A 676 32.12 4.11 -20.90
N PHE A 677 32.49 4.87 -21.93
CA PHE A 677 31.87 4.78 -23.26
C PHE A 677 32.16 3.45 -23.95
N LYS A 678 33.36 2.89 -23.75
CA LYS A 678 33.73 1.58 -24.31
C LYS A 678 32.91 0.47 -23.67
N ASP A 679 32.84 0.48 -22.35
CA ASP A 679 32.15 -0.54 -21.56
C ASP A 679 30.63 -0.46 -21.80
N CYS A 680 30.03 0.74 -21.82
CA CYS A 680 28.63 0.92 -22.21
C CYS A 680 28.32 0.50 -23.66
N ARG A 681 29.21 0.77 -24.63
CA ARG A 681 29.03 0.34 -26.03
C ARG A 681 29.09 -1.18 -26.15
N ALA A 682 30.02 -1.83 -25.44
CA ALA A 682 30.12 -3.29 -25.44
C ALA A 682 28.89 -3.91 -24.76
N ALA A 683 28.45 -3.37 -23.62
CA ALA A 683 27.22 -3.81 -22.94
C ALA A 683 25.98 -3.64 -23.85
N LEU A 684 25.92 -2.55 -24.63
CA LEU A 684 24.85 -2.32 -25.61
C LEU A 684 24.88 -3.37 -26.73
N ALA A 685 26.05 -3.80 -27.21
CA ALA A 685 26.15 -4.86 -28.20
C ALA A 685 25.65 -6.21 -27.64
N GLU A 686 26.07 -6.58 -26.43
CA GLU A 686 25.64 -7.83 -25.79
C GLU A 686 24.12 -7.88 -25.52
N VAL A 687 23.53 -6.78 -25.04
CA VAL A 687 22.07 -6.75 -24.81
C VAL A 687 21.28 -6.62 -26.12
N ASN A 688 21.82 -5.96 -27.15
CA ASN A 688 21.19 -5.95 -28.47
C ASN A 688 21.05 -7.37 -29.00
N GLU A 689 22.11 -8.19 -28.92
CA GLU A 689 22.09 -9.59 -29.33
C GLU A 689 21.02 -10.41 -28.57
N VAL A 690 20.94 -10.24 -27.24
CA VAL A 690 19.86 -10.83 -26.41
C VAL A 690 18.48 -10.39 -26.90
N THR A 691 18.26 -9.08 -27.10
CA THR A 691 16.93 -8.57 -27.51
C THR A 691 16.55 -8.98 -28.92
N ASN A 692 17.50 -9.05 -29.86
CA ASN A 692 17.27 -9.49 -31.24
C ASN A 692 16.81 -10.95 -31.28
N GLN A 693 17.45 -11.83 -30.50
CA GLN A 693 17.09 -13.25 -30.43
C GLN A 693 15.72 -13.49 -29.76
N LEU A 694 15.30 -12.63 -28.83
CA LEU A 694 14.00 -12.75 -28.15
C LEU A 694 12.85 -12.04 -28.88
N HIS A 695 13.13 -11.10 -29.79
CA HIS A 695 12.15 -10.15 -30.35
C HIS A 695 10.88 -10.81 -30.92
N ALA A 696 11.04 -11.83 -31.77
CA ALA A 696 9.91 -12.52 -32.41
C ALA A 696 9.08 -13.35 -31.41
N SER A 697 9.72 -13.95 -30.41
CA SER A 697 9.04 -14.68 -29.33
C SER A 697 8.25 -13.71 -28.44
N LEU A 698 8.85 -12.58 -28.05
CA LEU A 698 8.19 -11.55 -27.25
C LEU A 698 6.93 -10.99 -27.94
N ILE A 699 7.00 -10.63 -29.23
CA ILE A 699 5.82 -10.15 -29.99
C ILE A 699 4.69 -11.20 -29.98
N ARG A 700 5.02 -12.47 -30.27
CA ARG A 700 4.06 -13.58 -30.23
C ARG A 700 3.43 -13.74 -28.85
N LEU A 701 4.23 -13.66 -27.79
CA LEU A 701 3.79 -13.85 -26.40
C LEU A 701 2.99 -12.66 -25.85
N GLU A 702 3.34 -11.42 -26.19
CA GLU A 702 2.56 -10.23 -25.83
C GLU A 702 1.19 -10.24 -26.52
N ASN A 703 1.13 -10.62 -27.80
CA ASN A 703 -0.13 -10.84 -28.51
C ASN A 703 -0.96 -11.95 -27.88
N LEU A 704 -0.37 -13.13 -27.68
CA LEU A 704 -1.04 -14.29 -27.09
C LEU A 704 -1.57 -13.96 -25.69
N GLN A 705 -0.77 -13.32 -24.84
CA GLN A 705 -1.18 -12.86 -23.50
C GLN A 705 -2.39 -11.92 -23.55
N LYS A 706 -2.42 -10.98 -24.50
CA LYS A 706 -3.57 -10.07 -24.66
C LYS A 706 -4.81 -10.79 -25.20
N LEU A 707 -4.67 -11.75 -26.11
CA LEU A 707 -5.80 -12.56 -26.59
C LEU A 707 -6.40 -13.44 -25.48
N SER A 708 -5.57 -14.08 -24.65
CA SER A 708 -6.05 -14.87 -23.50
C SER A 708 -6.74 -13.99 -22.44
N GLU A 709 -6.24 -12.78 -22.19
CA GLU A 709 -6.91 -11.79 -21.34
C GLU A 709 -8.29 -11.41 -21.89
N LEU A 710 -8.39 -11.11 -23.18
CA LEU A 710 -9.66 -10.77 -23.83
C LEU A 710 -10.64 -11.96 -23.86
N GLN A 711 -10.17 -13.20 -24.05
CA GLN A 711 -11.03 -14.39 -24.02
C GLN A 711 -11.65 -14.62 -22.63
N ARG A 712 -10.98 -14.19 -21.56
CA ARG A 712 -11.47 -14.30 -20.18
C ARG A 712 -12.48 -13.21 -19.80
N ASP A 713 -12.34 -12.01 -20.38
CA ASP A 713 -13.17 -10.84 -20.07
C ASP A 713 -14.40 -10.69 -21.01
N LEU A 714 -14.41 -11.35 -22.17
CA LEU A 714 -15.51 -11.33 -23.16
C LEU A 714 -16.41 -12.57 -23.09
N VAL A 715 -17.73 -12.36 -22.93
CA VAL A 715 -18.73 -13.43 -22.81
C VAL A 715 -19.47 -13.65 -24.13
N GLY A 716 -19.53 -14.90 -24.60
CA GLY A 716 -20.12 -15.26 -25.89
C GLY A 716 -19.10 -15.32 -27.05
N LEU A 717 -17.85 -15.64 -26.74
CA LEU A 717 -16.76 -15.90 -27.68
C LEU A 717 -15.88 -17.05 -27.14
N ASP A 718 -16.02 -18.21 -27.77
CA ASP A 718 -15.07 -19.31 -27.64
C ASP A 718 -13.99 -19.14 -28.72
N ASN A 719 -12.75 -19.61 -28.46
CA ASN A 719 -11.63 -19.60 -29.41
C ASN A 719 -11.30 -18.22 -30.01
N LEU A 720 -11.24 -17.20 -29.15
CA LEU A 720 -10.73 -15.87 -29.49
C LEU A 720 -9.20 -15.88 -29.62
N ALA A 721 -8.50 -16.58 -28.74
CA ALA A 721 -7.08 -16.86 -28.87
C ALA A 721 -6.85 -17.87 -30.00
N SER A 722 -6.19 -17.42 -31.08
CA SER A 722 -5.84 -18.23 -32.26
C SER A 722 -4.43 -17.83 -32.70
N PRO A 723 -3.56 -18.77 -33.15
CA PRO A 723 -2.18 -18.46 -33.52
C PRO A 723 -2.04 -17.37 -34.59
N ASP A 724 -2.96 -17.33 -35.56
CA ASP A 724 -2.92 -16.41 -36.71
C ASP A 724 -3.68 -15.09 -36.46
N ARG A 725 -4.29 -14.93 -35.27
CA ARG A 725 -4.99 -13.70 -34.90
C ARG A 725 -4.03 -12.75 -34.18
N GLU A 726 -4.03 -11.48 -34.58
CA GLU A 726 -3.32 -10.42 -33.87
C GLU A 726 -4.32 -9.43 -33.26
N PHE A 727 -4.07 -8.97 -32.04
CA PHE A 727 -4.81 -7.86 -31.44
C PHE A 727 -4.30 -6.52 -31.96
N VAL A 728 -5.20 -5.68 -32.49
CA VAL A 728 -4.85 -4.36 -33.05
C VAL A 728 -5.24 -3.24 -32.09
N ARG A 729 -6.51 -3.16 -31.67
CA ARG A 729 -7.04 -2.07 -30.81
C ARG A 729 -8.26 -2.49 -29.99
N GLU A 730 -8.28 -2.10 -28.71
CA GLU A 730 -9.48 -2.10 -27.85
C GLU A 730 -9.92 -0.67 -27.58
N GLY A 731 -11.22 -0.44 -27.41
CA GLY A 731 -11.69 0.87 -26.94
C GLY A 731 -13.19 1.06 -27.03
N CYS A 732 -13.63 2.25 -26.64
CA CYS A 732 -15.05 2.57 -26.59
C CYS A 732 -15.47 3.54 -27.71
N LEU A 733 -16.56 3.19 -28.40
CA LEU A 733 -17.23 4.03 -29.40
C LEU A 733 -18.75 4.02 -29.14
N ASN A 734 -19.45 5.03 -29.65
CA ASN A 734 -20.90 5.13 -29.52
C ASN A 734 -21.57 4.63 -30.79
N LYS A 735 -22.21 3.45 -30.74
CA LYS A 735 -22.97 2.91 -31.86
C LYS A 735 -24.31 3.63 -31.98
N LEU A 736 -24.67 4.07 -33.19
CA LEU A 736 -25.99 4.61 -33.47
C LEU A 736 -27.04 3.49 -33.51
N THR A 737 -28.20 3.72 -32.89
CA THR A 737 -29.37 2.84 -32.89
C THR A 737 -30.66 3.67 -33.04
N ARG A 738 -31.82 2.99 -33.16
CA ARG A 738 -33.15 3.66 -33.12
C ARG A 738 -33.39 4.45 -31.82
N LYS A 739 -32.68 4.10 -30.72
CA LYS A 739 -32.72 4.76 -29.41
C LYS A 739 -31.61 5.81 -29.24
N GLY A 740 -30.96 6.24 -30.33
CA GLY A 740 -29.88 7.23 -30.33
C GLY A 740 -28.48 6.62 -30.23
N LEU A 741 -27.52 7.38 -29.70
CA LEU A 741 -26.13 6.92 -29.50
C LEU A 741 -25.99 6.05 -28.26
N GLN A 742 -25.57 4.81 -28.43
CA GLN A 742 -25.36 3.85 -27.36
C GLN A 742 -23.89 3.45 -27.22
N GLN A 743 -23.35 3.61 -26.01
CA GLN A 743 -21.98 3.22 -25.67
C GLN A 743 -21.77 1.70 -25.86
N ARG A 744 -20.70 1.32 -26.55
CA ARG A 744 -20.26 -0.08 -26.77
C ARG A 744 -18.73 -0.18 -26.70
N MET A 745 -18.19 -1.32 -26.28
CA MET A 745 -16.77 -1.61 -26.48
C MET A 745 -16.59 -2.24 -27.87
N PHE A 746 -15.45 -1.94 -28.49
CA PHE A 746 -15.01 -2.46 -29.77
C PHE A 746 -13.61 -3.05 -29.63
N PHE A 747 -13.37 -4.16 -30.32
CA PHE A 747 -12.10 -4.89 -30.32
C PHE A 747 -11.76 -5.25 -31.77
N LEU A 748 -10.69 -4.65 -32.29
CA LEU A 748 -10.17 -4.88 -33.63
C LEU A 748 -9.02 -5.89 -33.57
N PHE A 749 -9.10 -6.90 -34.41
CA PHE A 749 -8.10 -7.94 -34.64
C PHE A 749 -7.68 -7.93 -36.12
N SER A 750 -6.66 -8.71 -36.47
CA SER A 750 -6.18 -8.85 -37.87
C SER A 750 -7.25 -9.34 -38.85
N ASP A 751 -8.18 -10.18 -38.39
CA ASP A 751 -9.24 -10.81 -39.19
C ASP A 751 -10.66 -10.24 -38.94
N LEU A 752 -10.88 -9.68 -37.76
CA LEU A 752 -12.22 -9.50 -37.19
C LEU A 752 -12.36 -8.20 -36.38
N LEU A 753 -13.48 -7.49 -36.55
CA LEU A 753 -13.94 -6.45 -35.63
C LEU A 753 -15.12 -6.97 -34.78
N ILE A 754 -14.99 -6.90 -33.46
CA ILE A 754 -16.01 -7.33 -32.50
C ILE A 754 -16.58 -6.10 -31.79
N TYR A 755 -17.89 -6.09 -31.52
CA TYR A 755 -18.50 -5.10 -30.63
C TYR A 755 -19.40 -5.74 -29.57
N THR A 756 -19.41 -5.14 -28.38
CA THR A 756 -19.96 -5.75 -27.16
C THR A 756 -20.75 -4.73 -26.32
N SER A 757 -21.75 -5.24 -25.60
CA SER A 757 -22.50 -4.53 -24.56
C SER A 757 -22.02 -4.99 -23.19
N ARG A 758 -22.04 -4.11 -22.18
CA ARG A 758 -21.79 -4.53 -20.80
C ARG A 758 -22.85 -5.55 -20.36
N ALA A 759 -22.44 -6.62 -19.69
CA ALA A 759 -23.39 -7.59 -19.14
C ALA A 759 -24.27 -6.97 -18.03
N PRO A 760 -25.48 -7.50 -17.79
CA PRO A 760 -26.33 -7.10 -16.66
C PRO A 760 -25.92 -7.74 -15.32
N THR A 761 -24.95 -8.67 -15.34
CA THR A 761 -24.44 -9.37 -14.16
C THR A 761 -23.54 -8.49 -13.29
N SER A 762 -23.31 -8.92 -12.05
CA SER A 762 -22.34 -8.30 -11.12
C SER A 762 -20.88 -8.50 -11.55
N THR A 763 -20.60 -9.42 -12.48
CA THR A 763 -19.29 -9.56 -13.13
C THR A 763 -19.06 -8.40 -14.10
N ASN A 764 -17.90 -7.75 -14.04
CA ASN A 764 -17.52 -6.61 -14.92
C ASN A 764 -17.14 -7.05 -16.36
N GLN A 765 -17.87 -8.03 -16.91
CA GLN A 765 -17.64 -8.66 -18.21
C GLN A 765 -18.45 -7.99 -19.32
N PHE A 766 -18.01 -8.19 -20.57
CA PHE A 766 -18.65 -7.64 -21.75
C PHE A 766 -19.26 -8.75 -22.62
N LYS A 767 -20.58 -8.72 -22.81
CA LYS A 767 -21.31 -9.66 -23.66
C LYS A 767 -21.19 -9.27 -25.12
N VAL A 768 -20.75 -10.22 -25.95
CA VAL A 768 -20.57 -10.03 -27.39
C VAL A 768 -21.92 -9.87 -28.08
N HIS A 769 -22.04 -8.82 -28.90
CA HIS A 769 -23.29 -8.45 -29.59
C HIS A 769 -23.14 -8.51 -31.12
N GLY A 770 -21.93 -8.38 -31.65
CA GLY A 770 -21.69 -8.61 -33.07
C GLY A 770 -20.23 -8.84 -33.41
N ARG A 771 -20.05 -9.57 -34.50
CA ARG A 771 -18.79 -9.93 -35.14
C ARG A 771 -18.87 -9.43 -36.59
N LEU A 772 -17.84 -8.75 -37.08
CA LEU A 772 -17.75 -8.16 -38.42
C LEU A 772 -16.40 -8.53 -39.03
N PRO A 773 -16.33 -9.53 -39.93
CA PRO A 773 -15.10 -9.88 -40.62
C PRO A 773 -14.53 -8.69 -41.40
N LEU A 774 -13.21 -8.54 -41.43
CA LEU A 774 -12.53 -7.51 -42.24
C LEU A 774 -12.59 -7.83 -43.74
N VAL A 775 -12.88 -9.09 -44.09
CA VAL A 775 -13.12 -9.54 -45.47
C VAL A 775 -14.28 -8.74 -46.08
N ALA A 776 -14.01 -8.06 -47.19
CA ALA A 776 -14.92 -7.13 -47.88
C ALA A 776 -15.48 -5.96 -47.03
N MET A 777 -14.92 -5.70 -45.84
CA MET A 777 -15.26 -4.55 -45.00
C MET A 777 -14.87 -3.23 -45.68
N LYS A 778 -15.72 -2.21 -45.52
CA LYS A 778 -15.47 -0.83 -45.94
C LYS A 778 -15.76 0.12 -44.78
N VAL A 779 -14.96 1.17 -44.65
CA VAL A 779 -15.18 2.27 -43.70
C VAL A 779 -15.15 3.61 -44.41
N ARG A 780 -15.99 4.55 -43.96
CA ARG A 780 -16.07 5.93 -44.47
C ARG A 780 -16.56 6.88 -43.40
N GLU A 781 -16.06 8.11 -43.37
CA GLU A 781 -16.69 9.19 -42.57
C GLU A 781 -18.13 9.41 -43.06
N SER A 782 -19.03 9.73 -42.13
CA SER A 782 -20.47 9.88 -42.41
C SER A 782 -21.15 10.98 -41.58
N GLU A 783 -20.37 11.86 -40.95
CA GLU A 783 -20.84 13.01 -40.16
C GLU A 783 -21.86 13.89 -40.92
N GLN A 784 -21.66 14.10 -42.23
CA GLN A 784 -22.58 14.85 -43.09
C GLN A 784 -23.91 14.14 -43.41
N GLU A 785 -23.95 12.80 -43.31
CA GLU A 785 -25.10 11.97 -43.66
C GLU A 785 -26.04 11.77 -42.45
N PHE A 786 -25.47 11.64 -41.26
CA PHE A 786 -26.22 11.38 -40.01
C PHE A 786 -26.29 12.60 -39.08
N GLY A 787 -25.57 13.69 -39.36
CA GLY A 787 -25.52 14.88 -38.49
C GLY A 787 -24.85 14.63 -37.14
N VAL A 788 -24.10 13.53 -36.99
CA VAL A 788 -23.44 13.14 -35.73
C VAL A 788 -21.94 13.46 -35.81
N PRO A 789 -21.40 14.32 -34.94
CA PRO A 789 -19.98 14.64 -34.91
C PRO A 789 -19.08 13.41 -34.75
N TYR A 790 -17.99 13.38 -35.50
CA TYR A 790 -16.96 12.34 -35.50
C TYR A 790 -17.50 10.93 -35.81
N CYS A 791 -18.57 10.81 -36.61
CA CYS A 791 -19.14 9.52 -36.99
C CYS A 791 -18.63 8.97 -38.32
N PHE A 792 -18.55 7.64 -38.36
CA PHE A 792 -18.16 6.85 -39.52
C PHE A 792 -19.05 5.61 -39.66
N THR A 793 -19.26 5.20 -40.91
CA THR A 793 -20.05 4.02 -41.27
C THR A 793 -19.11 2.86 -41.55
N ILE A 794 -19.34 1.75 -40.85
CA ILE A 794 -18.71 0.45 -41.09
C ILE A 794 -19.72 -0.42 -41.84
N SER A 795 -19.33 -0.95 -43.00
CA SER A 795 -20.19 -1.85 -43.79
C SER A 795 -19.43 -3.10 -44.25
N THR A 796 -19.98 -4.27 -43.95
CA THR A 796 -19.67 -5.57 -44.56
C THR A 796 -20.81 -5.99 -45.49
N PRO A 797 -20.68 -7.03 -46.34
CA PRO A 797 -21.72 -7.43 -47.30
C PRO A 797 -23.11 -7.74 -46.69
N HIS A 798 -23.16 -8.10 -45.40
CA HIS A 798 -24.40 -8.50 -44.72
C HIS A 798 -24.81 -7.55 -43.58
N LYS A 799 -24.02 -6.50 -43.28
CA LYS A 799 -24.27 -5.65 -42.10
C LYS A 799 -23.61 -4.28 -42.21
N SER A 800 -24.39 -3.23 -41.96
CA SER A 800 -23.88 -1.87 -41.79
C SER A 800 -24.16 -1.37 -40.38
N ILE A 801 -23.20 -0.66 -39.77
CA ILE A 801 -23.37 0.08 -38.51
C ILE A 801 -22.74 1.46 -38.62
N VAL A 802 -23.38 2.46 -38.01
CA VAL A 802 -22.80 3.80 -37.83
C VAL A 802 -22.29 3.91 -36.40
N VAL A 803 -21.08 4.44 -36.24
CA VAL A 803 -20.39 4.60 -34.95
C VAL A 803 -19.78 5.99 -34.84
N ALA A 804 -19.81 6.58 -33.65
CA ALA A 804 -19.25 7.90 -33.36
C ALA A 804 -18.14 7.83 -32.31
N ALA A 805 -17.01 8.46 -32.61
CA ALA A 805 -15.87 8.58 -31.71
C ALA A 805 -16.06 9.70 -30.68
N SER A 806 -15.28 9.69 -29.60
CA SER A 806 -15.32 10.74 -28.57
C SER A 806 -14.63 12.04 -28.99
N SER A 807 -13.81 12.00 -30.05
CA SER A 807 -13.10 13.14 -30.63
C SER A 807 -12.63 12.84 -32.05
N ARG A 808 -12.25 13.88 -32.80
CA ARG A 808 -11.59 13.73 -34.12
C ARG A 808 -10.32 12.87 -34.05
N VAL A 809 -9.58 12.90 -32.94
CA VAL A 809 -8.34 12.11 -32.77
C VAL A 809 -8.65 10.62 -32.61
N GLU A 810 -9.72 10.27 -31.86
CA GLU A 810 -10.16 8.87 -31.77
C GLU A 810 -10.77 8.39 -33.11
N LEU A 811 -11.49 9.25 -33.85
CA LEU A 811 -11.97 8.94 -35.20
C LEU A 811 -10.78 8.61 -36.14
N ASP A 812 -9.80 9.51 -36.23
CA ASP A 812 -8.64 9.34 -37.11
C ASP A 812 -7.86 8.06 -36.76
N LYS A 813 -7.66 7.73 -35.47
CA LYS A 813 -7.04 6.46 -35.03
C LYS A 813 -7.83 5.21 -35.47
N TRP A 814 -9.14 5.17 -35.20
CA TRP A 814 -9.95 3.99 -35.52
C TRP A 814 -10.08 3.78 -37.03
N MET A 815 -10.22 4.87 -37.80
CA MET A 815 -10.22 4.82 -39.27
C MET A 815 -8.89 4.31 -39.83
N GLU A 816 -7.76 4.81 -39.31
CA GLU A 816 -6.41 4.41 -39.75
C GLU A 816 -6.12 2.94 -39.44
N ASP A 817 -6.30 2.50 -38.19
CA ASP A 817 -5.97 1.12 -37.81
C ASP A 817 -6.92 0.08 -38.47
N ILE A 818 -8.21 0.41 -38.67
CA ILE A 818 -9.13 -0.46 -39.45
C ILE A 818 -8.69 -0.54 -40.92
N ALA A 819 -8.33 0.59 -41.54
CA ALA A 819 -7.89 0.60 -42.94
C ALA A 819 -6.60 -0.21 -43.13
N LEU A 820 -5.64 -0.07 -42.22
CA LEU A 820 -4.39 -0.84 -42.22
C LEU A 820 -4.63 -2.34 -42.02
N ALA A 821 -5.48 -2.75 -41.07
CA ALA A 821 -5.80 -4.16 -40.87
C ALA A 821 -6.47 -4.79 -42.12
N ILE A 822 -7.40 -4.06 -42.76
CA ILE A 822 -8.02 -4.47 -44.03
C ILE A 822 -6.99 -4.56 -45.17
N GLU A 823 -5.96 -3.72 -45.19
CA GLU A 823 -4.89 -3.77 -46.20
C GLU A 823 -3.93 -4.93 -45.96
N LEU A 824 -3.53 -5.18 -44.71
CA LEU A 824 -2.65 -6.29 -44.32
C LEU A 824 -3.31 -7.65 -44.62
N MET A 825 -4.58 -7.84 -44.27
CA MET A 825 -5.35 -9.05 -44.58
C MET A 825 -5.46 -9.32 -46.10
N LYS A 826 -5.51 -8.27 -46.94
CA LYS A 826 -5.45 -8.42 -48.41
C LYS A 826 -4.07 -8.79 -48.93
N LYS A 827 -3.01 -8.47 -48.19
CA LYS A 827 -1.61 -8.79 -48.53
C LYS A 827 -1.21 -10.19 -48.08
N SER A 828 -1.72 -10.66 -46.93
CA SER A 828 -1.47 -12.01 -46.38
C SER A 828 -2.27 -13.11 -47.09
N ASN A 829 -2.58 -12.96 -48.37
CA ASN A 829 -3.55 -13.78 -49.09
C ASN A 829 -2.92 -15.08 -49.63
N THR A 830 -2.37 -15.91 -48.74
CA THR A 830 -2.40 -17.37 -48.94
C THR A 830 -3.85 -17.80 -49.12
N HIS A 831 -4.11 -18.76 -50.02
CA HIS A 831 -5.48 -19.16 -50.37
C HIS A 831 -6.34 -19.47 -49.12
N PRO A 832 -7.58 -18.94 -49.02
CA PRO A 832 -8.48 -19.27 -47.93
C PRO A 832 -8.86 -20.76 -48.01
N SER A 833 -8.31 -21.54 -47.07
CA SER A 833 -8.51 -22.99 -46.99
C SER A 833 -9.90 -23.32 -46.44
N SER A 834 -10.89 -23.36 -47.33
CA SER A 834 -12.32 -23.62 -47.06
C SER A 834 -13.05 -22.50 -46.30
N PRO A 835 -14.38 -22.33 -46.52
CA PRO A 835 -15.22 -21.64 -45.56
C PRO A 835 -15.20 -22.34 -44.19
N LEU A 836 -15.41 -21.57 -43.12
CA LEU A 836 -15.75 -22.08 -41.79
C LEU A 836 -17.23 -22.52 -41.71
N GLU A 837 -17.66 -23.31 -42.69
CA GLU A 837 -18.97 -23.97 -42.74
C GLU A 837 -18.85 -25.43 -42.30
N ASN A 838 -18.57 -25.64 -41.01
CA ASN A 838 -18.99 -26.83 -40.26
C ASN A 838 -18.66 -26.65 -38.76
N GLY A 839 -19.59 -27.03 -37.88
CA GLY A 839 -19.28 -27.33 -36.47
C GLY A 839 -19.70 -26.34 -35.37
N PHE A 840 -20.32 -25.19 -35.67
CA PHE A 840 -20.86 -24.29 -34.62
C PHE A 840 -22.37 -24.08 -34.79
N SER A 841 -23.13 -24.27 -33.71
CA SER A 841 -24.59 -24.44 -33.79
C SER A 841 -25.34 -23.16 -34.15
N ASP A 842 -26.17 -23.23 -35.18
CA ASP A 842 -26.95 -22.11 -35.70
C ASP A 842 -28.17 -21.79 -34.83
N LYS A 843 -27.99 -20.87 -33.86
CA LYS A 843 -29.04 -20.40 -32.93
C LYS A 843 -29.16 -18.88 -32.78
N PHE A 844 -28.38 -18.10 -33.52
CA PHE A 844 -28.37 -16.63 -33.40
C PHE A 844 -28.61 -15.86 -34.71
N ASN A 845 -28.97 -16.55 -35.80
CA ASN A 845 -29.11 -15.93 -37.12
C ASN A 845 -30.53 -16.04 -37.73
N ARG A 846 -31.59 -15.83 -36.94
CA ARG A 846 -32.95 -15.66 -37.47
C ARG A 846 -33.27 -14.19 -37.76
N SER A 847 -33.62 -13.94 -39.03
CA SER A 847 -34.14 -12.73 -39.69
C SER A 847 -34.19 -11.41 -38.91
N SER A 848 -33.61 -10.37 -39.53
CA SER A 848 -33.84 -8.96 -39.19
C SER A 848 -34.33 -8.15 -40.40
N ASP A 849 -35.17 -8.76 -41.25
CA ASP A 849 -35.90 -8.06 -42.32
C ASP A 849 -37.34 -8.59 -42.44
N GLU A 850 -38.18 -8.23 -41.47
CA GLU A 850 -39.62 -8.04 -41.73
C GLU A 850 -40.24 -7.05 -40.73
N LEU A 851 -41.35 -6.41 -41.12
CA LEU A 851 -42.09 -5.45 -40.31
C LEU A 851 -43.04 -6.17 -39.35
N SER A 852 -42.60 -6.47 -38.13
CA SER A 852 -43.48 -6.98 -37.06
C SER A 852 -43.33 -6.24 -35.74
N LEU A 853 -44.43 -6.15 -35.00
CA LEU A 853 -44.59 -5.38 -33.76
C LEU A 853 -44.56 -6.30 -32.55
N GLU A 854 -43.36 -6.55 -32.01
CA GLU A 854 -43.17 -7.16 -30.69
C GLU A 854 -42.32 -6.23 -29.81
N PRO A 855 -42.63 -6.07 -28.51
CA PRO A 855 -41.95 -5.10 -27.66
C PRO A 855 -40.57 -5.60 -27.23
N GLU A 856 -39.52 -4.81 -27.52
CA GLU A 856 -38.21 -4.95 -26.87
C GLU A 856 -38.36 -4.67 -25.36
N SER A 857 -38.54 -5.72 -24.55
CA SER A 857 -38.62 -5.66 -23.09
C SER A 857 -37.25 -5.43 -22.42
N GLU A 858 -36.59 -4.33 -22.79
CA GLU A 858 -35.46 -3.78 -22.04
C GLU A 858 -36.00 -3.08 -20.78
N GLU A 859 -36.05 -3.77 -19.63
CA GLU A 859 -36.29 -3.14 -18.35
C GLU A 859 -35.14 -2.18 -17.99
N ASP A 860 -35.46 -0.90 -17.80
CA ASP A 860 -34.52 0.18 -17.49
C ASP A 860 -34.07 0.14 -16.01
N LEU A 861 -33.45 -0.98 -15.61
CA LEU A 861 -32.96 -1.25 -14.26
C LEU A 861 -31.73 -0.40 -13.93
N ASN A 862 -31.99 0.86 -13.56
CA ASN A 862 -31.08 1.63 -12.74
C ASN A 862 -30.73 0.83 -11.47
N PRO A 863 -29.45 0.52 -11.21
CA PRO A 863 -29.09 -0.35 -10.10
C PRO A 863 -29.44 0.32 -8.76
N ALA A 864 -30.25 -0.36 -7.97
CA ALA A 864 -30.69 0.13 -6.67
C ALA A 864 -29.49 0.45 -5.75
N PRO A 865 -29.53 1.54 -4.95
CA PRO A 865 -28.41 1.97 -4.12
C PRO A 865 -28.27 1.14 -2.83
N GLY A 866 -27.94 -0.16 -2.96
CA GLY A 866 -27.72 -1.05 -1.81
C GLY A 866 -27.31 -2.49 -2.19
N SER A 867 -26.00 -2.74 -2.28
CA SER A 867 -25.41 -4.09 -2.20
C SER A 867 -24.00 -3.98 -1.57
N PRO A 868 -23.55 -4.94 -0.73
CA PRO A 868 -22.28 -4.83 0.01
C PRO A 868 -21.01 -5.03 -0.82
N ASP A 869 -21.08 -5.76 -1.94
CA ASP A 869 -19.92 -6.47 -2.53
C ASP A 869 -18.85 -5.58 -3.20
N ARG A 870 -19.07 -4.27 -3.25
CA ARG A 870 -18.12 -3.30 -3.83
C ARG A 870 -16.76 -3.22 -3.12
N GLN A 871 -16.58 -3.84 -1.96
CA GLN A 871 -15.29 -3.87 -1.27
C GLN A 871 -14.38 -5.01 -1.76
N ALA A 872 -14.91 -6.14 -2.24
CA ALA A 872 -14.11 -7.23 -2.82
C ALA A 872 -13.68 -6.89 -4.26
N ALA A 873 -14.59 -6.30 -5.06
CA ALA A 873 -14.37 -5.96 -6.47
C ALA A 873 -13.28 -4.89 -6.74
N GLY A 874 -12.68 -4.30 -5.70
CA GLY A 874 -11.77 -3.15 -5.82
C GLY A 874 -10.46 -3.42 -6.56
N HIS A 875 -9.95 -4.66 -6.57
CA HIS A 875 -8.64 -4.97 -7.18
C HIS A 875 -8.70 -5.05 -8.71
N ARG A 876 -9.71 -5.72 -9.29
CA ARG A 876 -9.90 -5.80 -10.76
C ARG A 876 -10.55 -4.55 -11.39
N ALA A 877 -10.87 -3.51 -10.62
CA ALA A 877 -11.55 -2.29 -11.08
C ALA A 877 -10.70 -1.32 -11.95
N ASN A 878 -9.58 -1.77 -12.50
CA ASN A 878 -8.55 -0.93 -13.14
C ASN A 878 -7.95 -1.53 -14.44
N THR A 879 -8.53 -2.58 -15.04
CA THR A 879 -8.01 -3.12 -16.32
C THR A 879 -8.11 -2.07 -17.43
N THR A 880 -7.23 -2.14 -18.43
CA THR A 880 -7.18 -1.17 -19.54
C THR A 880 -8.54 -1.06 -20.24
N MET A 881 -9.20 -2.20 -20.48
CA MET A 881 -10.55 -2.30 -21.03
C MET A 881 -11.59 -1.50 -20.23
N GLN A 882 -11.60 -1.64 -18.90
CA GLN A 882 -12.54 -0.90 -18.03
C GLN A 882 -12.23 0.61 -18.00
N VAL A 883 -10.95 0.99 -18.05
CA VAL A 883 -10.55 2.41 -18.14
C VAL A 883 -10.93 3.02 -19.49
N CYS A 884 -10.79 2.27 -20.59
CA CYS A 884 -11.27 2.65 -21.93
C CYS A 884 -12.78 2.89 -21.95
N TRP A 885 -13.57 1.97 -21.37
CA TRP A 885 -15.02 2.13 -21.18
C TRP A 885 -15.36 3.37 -20.34
N HIS A 886 -14.76 3.54 -19.17
CA HIS A 886 -15.10 4.67 -18.28
C HIS A 886 -14.57 6.04 -18.74
N ARG A 887 -13.72 6.10 -19.77
CA ARG A 887 -13.12 7.35 -20.26
C ARG A 887 -13.37 7.64 -21.75
N ASN A 888 -14.12 6.79 -22.46
CA ASN A 888 -14.42 6.90 -23.90
C ASN A 888 -13.15 7.08 -24.76
N THR A 889 -12.20 6.16 -24.58
CA THR A 889 -10.88 6.15 -25.26
C THR A 889 -10.56 4.74 -25.78
N SER A 890 -9.52 4.64 -26.60
CA SER A 890 -8.96 3.38 -27.11
C SER A 890 -7.45 3.25 -26.89
N ILE A 891 -6.94 2.02 -26.98
CA ILE A 891 -5.54 1.61 -26.84
C ILE A 891 -5.24 0.56 -27.92
N SER A 892 -4.16 0.74 -28.67
CA SER A 892 -3.63 -0.26 -29.61
C SER A 892 -2.51 -1.11 -29.03
N MET A 893 -2.15 -2.20 -29.71
CA MET A 893 -0.93 -2.96 -29.38
C MET A 893 0.32 -2.06 -29.39
N LEU A 894 0.42 -1.12 -30.35
CA LEU A 894 1.52 -0.14 -30.37
C LEU A 894 1.55 0.73 -29.10
N ASP A 895 0.38 1.09 -28.56
CA ASP A 895 0.29 1.87 -27.32
C ASP A 895 0.71 1.01 -26.10
N LEU A 896 0.32 -0.27 -26.05
CA LEU A 896 0.75 -1.23 -25.02
C LEU A 896 2.27 -1.42 -25.01
N ASN A 897 2.88 -1.70 -26.17
CA ASN A 897 4.32 -1.94 -26.28
C ASN A 897 5.12 -0.68 -25.90
N ARG A 898 4.62 0.52 -26.27
CA ARG A 898 5.19 1.80 -25.81
C ARG A 898 5.05 2.01 -24.29
N ALA A 899 4.00 1.50 -23.66
CA ALA A 899 3.86 1.54 -22.21
C ALA A 899 4.80 0.55 -21.49
N VAL A 900 5.25 -0.52 -22.17
CA VAL A 900 6.31 -1.43 -21.71
C VAL A 900 7.68 -0.76 -21.79
N GLU A 901 8.04 -0.14 -22.91
CA GLU A 901 9.30 0.59 -23.08
C GLU A 901 9.46 1.75 -22.08
N ASN A 902 8.35 2.38 -21.67
CA ASN A 902 8.32 3.54 -20.79
C ASN A 902 8.07 3.20 -19.31
N GLN A 903 8.25 1.95 -18.88
CA GLN A 903 8.20 1.60 -17.46
C GLN A 903 9.26 2.38 -16.65
N LEU A 904 8.86 2.94 -15.50
CA LEU A 904 9.72 3.77 -14.65
C LEU A 904 9.32 3.64 -13.17
N SER A 905 10.31 3.55 -12.29
CA SER A 905 10.12 3.52 -10.84
C SER A 905 11.03 4.50 -10.13
N GLY A 906 10.59 5.06 -9.00
CA GLY A 906 11.41 5.96 -8.18
C GLY A 906 10.64 6.69 -7.08
N TYR A 907 11.35 7.50 -6.29
CA TYR A 907 10.73 8.35 -5.28
C TYR A 907 10.22 9.67 -5.88
N LEU A 908 8.96 10.01 -5.58
CA LEU A 908 8.37 11.32 -5.85
C LEU A 908 7.72 11.90 -4.59
N LEU A 909 7.62 13.23 -4.52
CA LEU A 909 6.79 13.92 -3.55
C LEU A 909 5.43 14.25 -4.19
N ARG A 910 4.33 13.73 -3.66
CA ARG A 910 2.96 13.99 -4.14
C ARG A 910 2.23 15.04 -3.28
N LYS A 911 1.47 15.93 -3.90
CA LYS A 911 0.57 16.91 -3.25
C LYS A 911 -0.75 16.98 -4.02
N PHE A 912 -1.87 17.05 -3.32
CA PHE A 912 -3.18 17.32 -3.91
C PHE A 912 -3.42 18.82 -3.96
N LYS A 913 -4.21 19.34 -4.92
CA LYS A 913 -4.51 20.79 -5.01
C LYS A 913 -4.99 21.41 -3.70
N ASN A 914 -5.75 20.66 -2.89
CA ASN A 914 -6.31 21.13 -1.62
C ASN A 914 -5.57 20.60 -0.37
N SER A 915 -4.43 19.92 -0.49
CA SER A 915 -3.63 19.47 0.67
C SER A 915 -2.50 20.45 0.99
N SER A 916 -2.25 20.73 2.27
CA SER A 916 -1.13 21.58 2.70
C SER A 916 0.23 20.94 2.38
N GLY A 917 0.48 19.76 2.94
CA GLY A 917 1.76 19.05 2.84
C GLY A 917 2.03 18.36 1.49
N TRP A 918 3.30 18.00 1.33
CA TRP A 918 3.81 17.06 0.33
C TRP A 918 4.06 15.70 0.99
N GLN A 919 3.80 14.60 0.27
CA GLN A 919 3.97 13.23 0.75
C GLN A 919 5.03 12.52 -0.10
N LYS A 920 6.17 12.13 0.49
CA LYS A 920 7.15 11.25 -0.20
C LYS A 920 6.53 9.86 -0.36
N LEU A 921 6.59 9.33 -1.57
CA LEU A 921 6.10 8.01 -1.95
C LEU A 921 7.09 7.36 -2.89
N TRP A 922 7.21 6.04 -2.82
CA TRP A 922 7.73 5.27 -3.94
C TRP A 922 6.61 5.13 -4.97
N VAL A 923 6.94 5.36 -6.24
CA VAL A 923 5.99 5.36 -7.35
C VAL A 923 6.52 4.45 -8.44
N VAL A 924 5.67 3.52 -8.86
CA VAL A 924 5.90 2.64 -10.02
C VAL A 924 4.95 3.07 -11.13
N PHE A 925 5.47 3.22 -12.34
CA PHE A 925 4.71 3.49 -13.55
C PHE A 925 4.81 2.31 -14.51
N THR A 926 3.68 1.65 -14.75
CA THR A 926 3.54 0.49 -15.66
C THR A 926 2.08 0.35 -16.06
N ASN A 927 1.81 -0.25 -17.24
CA ASN A 927 0.47 -0.44 -17.80
C ASN A 927 -0.45 0.81 -17.70
N PHE A 928 0.04 1.95 -18.19
CA PHE A 928 -0.63 3.28 -18.16
C PHE A 928 -1.04 3.77 -16.75
N CYS A 929 -0.48 3.23 -15.67
CA CYS A 929 -0.95 3.47 -14.30
C CYS A 929 0.19 3.83 -13.34
N LEU A 930 -0.06 4.77 -12.41
CA LEU A 930 0.83 5.01 -11.27
C LEU A 930 0.38 4.20 -10.07
N PHE A 931 1.25 3.34 -9.56
CA PHE A 931 1.08 2.60 -8.32
C PHE A 931 1.91 3.27 -7.21
N PHE A 932 1.29 3.52 -6.06
CA PHE A 932 1.92 4.26 -4.95
C PHE A 932 2.20 3.34 -3.76
N TYR A 933 3.44 3.35 -3.30
CA TYR A 933 3.93 2.59 -2.15
C TYR A 933 4.52 3.57 -1.10
N LYS A 934 4.55 3.18 0.17
CA LYS A 934 5.15 3.98 1.27
C LYS A 934 6.67 3.97 1.12
N THR A 935 7.25 2.81 0.85
CA THR A 935 8.68 2.59 0.59
C THR A 935 8.89 1.72 -0.65
N HIS A 936 10.14 1.50 -1.05
CA HIS A 936 10.48 0.53 -2.11
C HIS A 936 10.61 -0.92 -1.59
N GLN A 937 10.35 -1.16 -0.31
CA GLN A 937 10.37 -2.48 0.33
C GLN A 937 8.96 -3.06 0.51
N ASP A 938 7.93 -2.23 0.35
CA ASP A 938 6.51 -2.62 0.43
C ASP A 938 6.14 -3.62 -0.68
N ASP A 939 5.55 -4.77 -0.34
CA ASP A 939 5.19 -5.81 -1.33
C ASP A 939 3.94 -5.48 -2.17
N PHE A 940 3.11 -4.54 -1.75
CA PHE A 940 1.85 -4.19 -2.42
C PHE A 940 1.57 -2.69 -2.40
N PRO A 941 0.87 -2.14 -3.41
CA PRO A 941 0.55 -0.73 -3.46
C PRO A 941 -0.50 -0.31 -2.41
N LEU A 942 -0.37 0.93 -1.94
CA LEU A 942 -1.35 1.65 -1.13
C LEU A 942 -2.55 2.13 -1.97
N ALA A 943 -2.31 2.49 -3.23
CA ALA A 943 -3.29 2.98 -4.18
C ALA A 943 -2.75 2.96 -5.61
N SER A 944 -3.64 2.97 -6.60
CA SER A 944 -3.36 3.11 -8.03
C SER A 944 -3.97 4.40 -8.61
N LEU A 945 -3.50 4.82 -9.78
CA LEU A 945 -4.04 5.94 -10.56
C LEU A 945 -3.82 5.70 -12.07
N PRO A 946 -4.81 5.14 -12.78
CA PRO A 946 -4.74 4.98 -14.24
C PRO A 946 -4.71 6.34 -14.94
N LEU A 947 -3.79 6.54 -15.88
CA LEU A 947 -3.46 7.84 -16.47
C LEU A 947 -4.12 8.14 -17.82
N LEU A 948 -4.75 7.16 -18.48
CA LEU A 948 -5.36 7.34 -19.81
C LEU A 948 -6.31 8.55 -19.86
N GLY A 949 -6.00 9.56 -20.68
CA GLY A 949 -6.78 10.81 -20.77
C GLY A 949 -6.53 11.85 -19.67
N TYR A 950 -5.63 11.62 -18.72
CA TYR A 950 -5.04 12.72 -17.94
C TYR A 950 -4.23 13.62 -18.87
N SER A 951 -4.09 14.89 -18.50
CA SER A 951 -3.13 15.83 -19.07
C SER A 951 -1.93 15.97 -18.13
N ILE A 952 -0.72 16.03 -18.69
CA ILE A 952 0.52 16.34 -17.96
C ILE A 952 1.04 17.73 -18.35
N THR A 953 1.26 18.57 -17.35
CA THR A 953 1.62 19.99 -17.49
C THR A 953 2.61 20.42 -16.41
N VAL A 954 3.21 21.60 -16.55
CA VAL A 954 3.91 22.28 -15.45
C VAL A 954 2.88 23.12 -14.67
N PRO A 955 2.99 23.29 -13.33
CA PRO A 955 2.12 24.17 -12.57
C PRO A 955 2.11 25.60 -13.10
N THR A 956 0.96 26.27 -13.02
CA THR A 956 0.84 27.71 -13.32
C THR A 956 0.87 28.54 -12.03
N GLU A 957 1.02 29.86 -12.14
CA GLU A 957 0.93 30.78 -11.00
C GLU A 957 -0.36 30.58 -10.19
N ALA A 958 -1.47 30.31 -10.88
CA ALA A 958 -2.79 30.02 -10.30
C ALA A 958 -2.89 28.69 -9.53
N ASP A 959 -1.88 27.82 -9.61
CA ASP A 959 -1.76 26.62 -8.77
C ASP A 959 -0.99 26.87 -7.46
N ALA A 960 -0.35 28.04 -7.32
CA ALA A 960 0.39 28.49 -6.12
C ALA A 960 1.48 27.50 -5.64
N ILE A 961 2.23 26.91 -6.57
CA ILE A 961 3.33 25.99 -6.28
C ILE A 961 4.69 26.68 -6.47
N GLN A 962 5.33 27.05 -5.36
CA GLN A 962 6.70 27.60 -5.33
C GLN A 962 7.72 26.48 -5.02
N LYS A 963 7.89 25.52 -5.93
CA LYS A 963 8.98 24.50 -5.88
C LYS A 963 9.38 24.08 -7.28
N ASP A 964 10.69 23.88 -7.47
CA ASP A 964 11.28 23.39 -8.72
C ASP A 964 10.97 21.90 -8.94
N TYR A 965 11.11 21.45 -10.19
CA TYR A 965 10.97 20.05 -10.61
C TYR A 965 9.58 19.45 -10.32
N VAL A 966 8.53 20.28 -10.40
CA VAL A 966 7.13 19.88 -10.18
C VAL A 966 6.39 19.73 -11.52
N PHE A 967 5.72 18.60 -11.69
CA PHE A 967 4.70 18.40 -12.72
C PHE A 967 3.28 18.26 -12.13
N LYS A 968 2.30 18.54 -12.97
CA LYS A 968 0.86 18.58 -12.68
C LYS A 968 0.13 17.58 -13.56
N LEU A 969 -0.55 16.62 -12.93
CA LEU A 969 -1.48 15.70 -13.60
C LEU A 969 -2.92 16.16 -13.36
N GLN A 970 -3.67 16.41 -14.43
CA GLN A 970 -5.06 16.88 -14.36
C GLN A 970 -6.00 16.06 -15.26
N PHE A 971 -7.10 15.57 -14.68
CA PHE A 971 -8.23 14.96 -15.40
C PHE A 971 -9.55 15.46 -14.81
N LYS A 972 -10.36 16.15 -15.63
CA LYS A 972 -11.58 16.82 -15.17
C LYS A 972 -11.28 17.71 -13.94
N SER A 973 -11.85 17.40 -12.78
CA SER A 973 -11.64 18.07 -11.49
C SER A 973 -10.49 17.50 -10.65
N HIS A 974 -9.94 16.34 -11.00
CA HIS A 974 -8.86 15.70 -10.27
C HIS A 974 -7.51 16.32 -10.65
N ILE A 975 -6.82 16.92 -9.68
CA ILE A 975 -5.53 17.61 -9.87
C ILE A 975 -4.52 17.15 -8.81
N TYR A 976 -3.42 16.60 -9.30
CA TYR A 976 -2.28 16.10 -8.52
C TYR A 976 -1.01 16.83 -8.94
N PHE A 977 -0.14 17.10 -7.98
CA PHE A 977 1.19 17.66 -8.16
C PHE A 977 2.23 16.65 -7.72
N PHE A 978 3.29 16.49 -8.50
CA PHE A 978 4.40 15.56 -8.24
C PHE A 978 5.72 16.29 -8.40
N ARG A 979 6.62 16.19 -7.41
CA ARG A 979 7.96 16.77 -7.46
C ARG A 979 9.02 15.67 -7.52
N ALA A 980 9.94 15.80 -8.46
CA ALA A 980 11.13 14.96 -8.59
C ALA A 980 12.31 15.49 -7.74
N GLU A 981 13.39 14.70 -7.64
CA GLU A 981 14.58 15.06 -6.86
C GLU A 981 15.65 15.85 -7.64
N SER A 982 15.52 15.94 -8.97
CA SER A 982 16.45 16.59 -9.90
C SER A 982 15.75 16.94 -11.22
N GLU A 983 16.42 17.75 -12.05
CA GLU A 983 16.00 18.11 -13.41
C GLU A 983 15.86 16.89 -14.32
N TYR A 984 16.90 16.05 -14.43
CA TYR A 984 16.84 14.81 -15.23
C TYR A 984 15.67 13.92 -14.82
N THR A 985 15.47 13.71 -13.52
CA THR A 985 14.39 12.86 -13.03
C THR A 985 13.03 13.49 -13.31
N PHE A 986 12.89 14.82 -13.22
CA PHE A 986 11.68 15.53 -13.65
C PHE A 986 11.39 15.31 -15.13
N ASP A 987 12.36 15.56 -16.01
CA ASP A 987 12.19 15.40 -17.46
C ASP A 987 11.87 13.95 -17.83
N ARG A 988 12.52 12.97 -17.19
CA ARG A 988 12.28 11.55 -17.44
C ARG A 988 10.88 11.11 -16.98
N TRP A 989 10.40 11.59 -15.83
CA TRP A 989 9.00 11.36 -15.40
C TRP A 989 7.99 12.06 -16.31
N MET A 990 8.31 13.28 -16.78
CA MET A 990 7.51 14.00 -17.77
C MET A 990 7.47 13.25 -19.11
N GLU A 991 8.58 12.67 -19.57
CA GLU A 991 8.69 11.90 -20.80
C GLU A 991 7.80 10.65 -20.78
N VAL A 992 8.01 9.75 -19.82
CA VAL A 992 7.29 8.46 -19.77
C VAL A 992 5.80 8.61 -19.49
N ILE A 993 5.40 9.60 -18.68
CA ILE A 993 3.97 9.85 -18.47
C ILE A 993 3.37 10.51 -19.72
N ARG A 994 4.09 11.40 -20.42
CA ARG A 994 3.58 12.06 -21.63
C ARG A 994 3.29 11.07 -22.75
N SER A 995 4.06 9.99 -22.92
CA SER A 995 3.78 8.96 -23.94
C SER A 995 2.52 8.14 -23.66
N ALA A 996 2.07 8.05 -22.40
CA ALA A 996 0.86 7.34 -21.98
C ALA A 996 -0.37 8.23 -21.72
N THR A 997 -0.18 9.55 -21.58
CA THR A 997 -1.25 10.54 -21.36
C THR A 997 -1.64 11.29 -22.63
N SER A 998 -0.66 11.59 -23.47
CA SER A 998 -0.91 12.21 -24.77
C SER A 998 -1.42 11.16 -25.74
N SER A 999 -2.49 11.47 -26.48
CA SER A 999 -2.61 10.88 -27.81
C SER A 999 -1.46 11.43 -28.65
N ALA A 1000 -0.40 10.63 -28.83
CA ALA A 1000 0.71 10.99 -29.70
C ALA A 1000 0.15 11.30 -31.09
N GLY A 1001 0.31 12.55 -31.55
CA GLY A 1001 -0.21 12.99 -32.83
C GLY A 1001 0.50 12.26 -33.97
N ARG A 1002 -0.09 11.17 -34.48
CA ARG A 1002 0.28 10.61 -35.78
C ARG A 1002 0.00 11.67 -36.83
N THR A 1003 1.05 12.24 -37.41
CA THR A 1003 0.94 13.17 -38.55
C THR A 1003 0.23 12.46 -39.69
N ARG A 1004 -0.85 13.03 -40.23
CA ARG A 1004 -1.72 12.39 -41.22
C ARG A 1004 -0.94 11.93 -42.47
N LEU A 1005 -0.66 10.63 -42.57
CA LEU A 1005 -0.02 10.03 -43.75
C LEU A 1005 -0.92 10.05 -45.00
N LEU A 1006 -2.24 10.20 -44.83
CA LEU A 1006 -3.23 10.24 -45.92
C LEU A 1006 -3.56 11.67 -46.41
N SER A 1007 -2.62 12.62 -46.31
CA SER A 1007 -2.88 14.02 -46.74
C SER A 1007 -1.73 14.72 -47.48
N ARG A 1008 -1.24 14.09 -48.55
CA ARG A 1008 -0.93 14.81 -49.82
C ARG A 1008 -0.70 13.85 -50.99
N LYS A 1009 -1.54 13.97 -52.02
CA LYS A 1009 -0.98 14.13 -53.37
C LYS A 1009 -0.35 15.52 -53.40
N ASP A 1010 0.94 15.63 -53.65
CA ASP A 1010 1.54 16.57 -54.62
C ASP A 1010 3.07 16.62 -54.49
N SER A 1011 3.72 16.97 -55.61
CA SER A 1011 5.18 17.10 -55.82
C SER A 1011 6.04 15.83 -55.63
N ARG A 1012 6.90 15.58 -56.63
CA ARG A 1012 7.94 14.53 -56.63
C ARG A 1012 9.22 15.06 -55.95
N PRO A 1013 10.13 14.20 -55.48
CA PRO A 1013 11.42 14.65 -54.94
C PRO A 1013 12.32 15.26 -56.01
N VAL A 1014 13.19 16.17 -55.55
CA VAL A 1014 14.46 16.59 -56.14
C VAL A 1014 15.54 16.26 -55.11
#